data_AF-A0A2E8CP53-F1
#
_entry.id   AF-A0A2E8CP53-F1
#
_cell.length_a   1.000
_cell.length_b   1.000
_cell.length_c   1.000
_cell.angle_alpha   90.00
_cell.angle_beta   90.00
_cell.angle_gamma   90.00
#
_symmetry.space_group_name_H-M   'P 1'
#
loop_
_entity.id
_entity.type
_entity.pdbx_description
1 polymer ?
#
loop_
_entity_poly.entity_id
_entity_poly.type
_entity_poly.pdbx_seq_one_letter_code
_entity_poly.pdbx_strand_id
1 'polypeptide(L)'
;MSARTPLFLALIGLISLGRAQDQAHLDIDSPFGSFVEEGFPFFSQTLDAREFGENPEPDNLTPRGIIVKIGHGYYGCFDPDLLRWSLIWRENEEGEYLKMDGMGPGSYRLPNRKAPSGQESLPKPIGTVLTSTPALPGVGVDESALNKDPRERGISDKGEVGLGPIPETIGRFSGLHITRDGSDGPGVTIKYSVLNTEISETLTARPERGLFLRSLSIKPHRNPIYLRLNRRHDARVEIGGILQDLVSEFVVIPPANSPQLVGIIYSSQETASASASASASASASASASASASGTRLWPQTIESKIERGTLDGTLTFDDIGLPVPNPWKRNVRLSGLDFFNDGRAAICTFDGDIWIAESIEEGHKTAIWSRFASGLHEPKTVCIVDDKIYVSDRNGITRLHDTDGNGEADFYENFSNIVAQTAETREFAMDMVAAPDGGFIVAKGGQIGNTRGKLNGTIVKISPDGRAYNVIATGLRQPYIGLDPETGTLTSSDQQGHWKPATPIYRIEQEKYYGFQPAKFKENAVHPEPIAPPEIWIPHFINQSGASQIWMKGNANMGPLNGSLIHIGYNRPEIFKVFLNEESGQGAIVPLLSGFPSGLLKGAIHPKDGRLYLTGFEIWGSSGDRISGLFRVRPTGRTSWIPTQLRASRRGVLLEFNQPLAPELALDQSRYSVDRWNYQQTHNYGSGNFKLDGEPGQETVSVTSAKLSKDGKRLFLGLLDMKPCHSLRVTYRLPFTDNTAVESAYFSLWELPEIDLTKKGFADDEVDMIWNSPLTSTGEMIEPSAALGKEVSIRYGCVACHATDKSDTSPPSTTLGGPGAEIAVGPSWKRLWGSKREFTDGSFIKNADEIYLRESILDPGRRVAVGYEAEKTGVGMPSYLGVLKDHEIDSILLYIKSLGKNGGK
;
A
#
# COMPACT_ATOMS: atom_id res chain seq x y z
N MET A 1 -34.78 60.27 -36.98
CA MET A 1 -35.07 59.55 -35.72
C MET A 1 -34.77 58.09 -35.95
N SER A 2 -33.55 57.64 -35.61
CA SER A 2 -33.15 56.23 -35.68
C SER A 2 -32.77 55.76 -34.28
N ALA A 3 -33.17 54.53 -33.97
CA ALA A 3 -33.02 53.88 -32.68
C ALA A 3 -31.54 53.67 -32.32
N ARG A 4 -31.19 53.97 -31.06
CA ARG A 4 -29.91 53.60 -30.44
C ARG A 4 -30.15 52.45 -29.47
N THR A 5 -29.55 51.31 -29.79
CA THR A 5 -29.37 50.14 -28.94
C THR A 5 -28.39 50.47 -27.80
N PRO A 6 -28.64 50.07 -26.54
CA PRO A 6 -27.60 50.13 -25.51
C PRO A 6 -26.74 48.86 -25.54
N LEU A 7 -25.43 49.08 -25.50
CA LEU A 7 -24.38 48.07 -25.42
C LEU A 7 -24.40 47.45 -24.00
N PHE A 8 -24.71 46.15 -23.88
CA PHE A 8 -24.48 45.39 -22.65
C PHE A 8 -22.96 45.16 -22.49
N LEU A 9 -22.35 45.77 -21.49
CA LEU A 9 -21.01 45.37 -21.03
C LEU A 9 -21.11 43.97 -20.45
N ALA A 10 -20.38 43.02 -21.04
CA ALA A 10 -20.14 41.72 -20.45
C ALA A 10 -19.34 41.90 -19.16
N LEU A 11 -19.92 41.45 -18.05
CA LEU A 11 -19.20 41.25 -16.79
C LEU A 11 -18.19 40.11 -17.05
N ILE A 12 -16.92 40.46 -17.26
CA ILE A 12 -15.84 39.49 -17.22
C ILE A 12 -15.80 38.98 -15.78
N GLY A 13 -16.22 37.74 -15.57
CA GLY A 13 -16.08 37.06 -14.29
C GLY A 13 -14.62 37.11 -13.86
N LEU A 14 -14.37 37.60 -12.65
CA LEU A 14 -13.09 37.41 -11.98
C LEU A 14 -12.83 35.90 -11.93
N ILE A 15 -11.92 35.42 -12.77
CA ILE A 15 -11.23 34.16 -12.54
C ILE A 15 -10.51 34.37 -11.21
N SER A 16 -10.93 33.67 -10.15
CA SER A 16 -10.12 33.62 -8.94
C SER A 16 -8.78 33.03 -9.35
N LEU A 17 -7.73 33.85 -9.39
CA LEU A 17 -6.37 33.36 -9.46
C LEU A 17 -6.21 32.42 -8.26
N GLY A 18 -6.05 31.11 -8.51
CA GLY A 18 -5.77 30.14 -7.47
C GLY A 18 -4.50 30.52 -6.71
N ARG A 19 -4.32 29.99 -5.49
CA ARG A 19 -3.10 30.25 -4.69
C ARG A 19 -1.86 29.79 -5.47
N ALA A 20 -0.69 30.41 -5.30
CA ALA A 20 0.49 30.03 -6.08
C ALA A 20 0.91 28.57 -5.87
N GLN A 21 0.62 27.97 -4.72
CA GLN A 21 0.85 26.53 -4.54
C GLN A 21 -0.04 25.67 -5.44
N ASP A 22 -1.29 26.08 -5.66
CA ASP A 22 -2.14 25.42 -6.64
C ASP A 22 -1.63 25.69 -8.05
N GLN A 23 -1.11 26.88 -8.34
CA GLN A 23 -0.51 27.21 -9.64
C GLN A 23 0.77 26.39 -9.94
N ALA A 24 1.70 26.31 -8.99
CA ALA A 24 2.93 25.53 -9.10
C ALA A 24 2.65 24.02 -9.22
N HIS A 25 1.60 23.53 -8.55
CA HIS A 25 1.08 22.21 -8.83
C HIS A 25 0.55 22.14 -10.26
N LEU A 26 -0.38 23.01 -10.66
CA LEU A 26 -1.10 23.03 -11.94
C LEU A 26 -0.18 23.16 -13.17
N ASP A 27 1.03 23.71 -13.04
CA ASP A 27 2.04 23.75 -14.10
C ASP A 27 2.48 22.35 -14.57
N ILE A 28 2.26 21.32 -13.74
CA ILE A 28 2.32 19.92 -14.17
C ILE A 28 1.05 19.62 -14.98
N ASP A 29 1.19 19.27 -16.26
CA ASP A 29 0.02 18.88 -17.05
C ASP A 29 -0.60 17.57 -16.50
N SER A 30 -1.82 17.69 -16.00
CA SER A 30 -2.58 16.65 -15.31
C SER A 30 -4.04 17.08 -15.19
N PRO A 31 -5.01 16.17 -15.37
CA PRO A 31 -6.43 16.50 -15.30
C PRO A 31 -6.94 16.76 -13.88
N PHE A 32 -6.12 16.45 -12.85
CA PHE A 32 -6.50 16.53 -11.45
C PHE A 32 -6.15 17.88 -10.83
N GLY A 33 -6.91 18.29 -9.81
CA GLY A 33 -6.67 19.49 -9.01
C GLY A 33 -5.47 19.34 -8.07
N SER A 34 -5.43 20.15 -7.01
CA SER A 34 -4.39 20.07 -5.96
C SER A 34 -4.61 18.84 -5.06
N PHE A 35 -3.54 18.35 -4.41
CA PHE A 35 -3.63 17.25 -3.46
C PHE A 35 -4.48 17.63 -2.24
N VAL A 36 -4.31 18.86 -1.74
CA VAL A 36 -5.15 19.41 -0.67
C VAL A 36 -6.38 20.04 -1.30
N GLU A 37 -7.54 19.61 -0.84
CA GLU A 37 -8.82 20.12 -1.32
C GLU A 37 -9.12 21.49 -0.70
N GLU A 38 -9.42 22.50 -1.52
CA GLU A 38 -9.67 23.87 -1.07
C GLU A 38 -10.92 23.96 -0.17
N GLY A 39 -11.98 23.22 -0.50
CA GLY A 39 -13.25 23.22 0.24
C GLY A 39 -13.30 22.31 1.47
N PHE A 40 -12.22 21.58 1.78
CA PHE A 40 -12.18 20.64 2.90
C PHE A 40 -11.29 21.17 4.04
N PRO A 41 -11.66 21.00 5.33
CA PRO A 41 -11.07 21.79 6.42
C PRO A 41 -9.79 21.22 7.03
N PHE A 42 -9.40 19.99 6.71
CA PHE A 42 -8.12 19.42 7.15
C PHE A 42 -7.59 18.39 6.17
N PHE A 43 -6.33 18.03 6.32
CA PHE A 43 -5.74 16.86 5.69
C PHE A 43 -4.65 16.31 6.60
N SER A 44 -4.44 15.00 6.54
CA SER A 44 -3.45 14.34 7.38
C SER A 44 -2.18 14.03 6.61
N GLN A 45 -1.04 14.41 7.16
CA GLN A 45 0.29 14.24 6.57
C GLN A 45 1.37 14.21 7.66
N THR A 46 2.50 13.57 7.34
CA THR A 46 3.73 13.81 8.09
C THR A 46 4.09 15.30 7.99
N LEU A 47 4.51 15.94 9.07
CA LEU A 47 5.04 17.30 9.04
C LEU A 47 6.45 17.35 9.62
N ASP A 48 7.41 17.74 8.80
CA ASP A 48 8.80 18.00 9.21
C ASP A 48 9.00 19.47 9.53
N ALA A 49 9.09 19.78 10.83
CA ALA A 49 9.29 21.12 11.36
C ALA A 49 10.68 21.29 12.02
N ARG A 50 11.64 20.38 11.75
CA ARG A 50 12.95 20.34 12.43
C ARG A 50 13.83 21.57 12.18
N GLU A 51 13.65 22.20 11.03
CA GLU A 51 14.41 23.38 10.58
C GLU A 51 13.66 24.71 10.82
N PHE A 52 12.52 24.68 11.52
CA PHE A 52 11.55 25.77 11.52
C PHE A 52 11.32 26.39 12.91
N GLY A 53 11.13 27.71 12.94
CA GLY A 53 10.95 28.53 14.14
C GLY A 53 12.19 29.36 14.52
N GLU A 54 12.05 30.26 15.50
CA GLU A 54 13.18 31.10 15.97
C GLU A 54 14.30 30.28 16.61
N ASN A 55 13.93 29.16 17.25
CA ASN A 55 14.85 28.18 17.82
C ASN A 55 14.46 26.78 17.29
N PRO A 56 14.96 26.37 16.12
CA PRO A 56 14.63 25.08 15.52
C PRO A 56 14.93 23.92 16.48
N GLU A 57 13.99 23.01 16.60
CA GLU A 57 14.08 21.84 17.48
C GLU A 57 14.40 20.60 16.63
N PRO A 58 15.57 19.95 16.80
CA PRO A 58 16.02 18.85 15.93
C PRO A 58 15.06 17.65 15.84
N ASP A 59 14.24 17.46 16.88
CA ASP A 59 13.29 16.35 17.00
C ASP A 59 11.85 16.78 16.66
N ASN A 60 11.60 18.02 16.20
CA ASN A 60 10.23 18.48 15.89
C ASN A 60 9.74 17.95 14.53
N LEU A 61 9.52 16.65 14.50
CA LEU A 61 8.94 15.89 13.40
C LEU A 61 7.63 15.27 13.90
N THR A 62 6.56 15.41 13.12
CA THR A 62 5.22 14.89 13.44
C THR A 62 4.83 13.82 12.43
N PRO A 63 5.04 12.52 12.72
CA PRO A 63 4.68 11.44 11.80
C PRO A 63 3.19 11.35 11.46
N ARG A 64 2.32 11.56 12.46
CA ARG A 64 0.85 11.47 12.33
C ARG A 64 0.17 12.84 12.33
N GLY A 65 0.65 13.80 11.55
CA GLY A 65 0.15 15.18 11.60
C GLY A 65 -1.28 15.31 11.06
N ILE A 66 -2.14 16.00 11.80
CA ILE A 66 -3.46 16.45 11.35
C ILE A 66 -3.35 17.95 11.08
N ILE A 67 -3.26 18.33 9.80
CA ILE A 67 -3.10 19.72 9.38
C ILE A 67 -4.48 20.34 9.17
N VAL A 68 -4.86 21.25 10.05
CA VAL A 68 -6.11 22.01 10.00
C VAL A 68 -5.89 23.31 9.24
N LYS A 69 -6.80 23.59 8.31
CA LYS A 69 -6.87 24.85 7.57
C LYS A 69 -7.69 25.84 8.38
N ILE A 70 -7.04 26.86 8.92
CA ILE A 70 -7.65 27.83 9.84
C ILE A 70 -8.38 28.95 9.05
N GLY A 71 -8.10 29.08 7.76
CA GLY A 71 -8.59 30.15 6.89
C GLY A 71 -7.59 31.29 6.74
N HIS A 72 -7.78 32.14 5.73
CA HIS A 72 -6.94 33.33 5.46
C HIS A 72 -5.43 33.06 5.38
N GLY A 73 -5.06 31.88 4.87
CA GLY A 73 -3.66 31.45 4.72
C GLY A 73 -2.99 30.95 6.00
N TYR A 74 -3.75 30.68 7.07
CA TYR A 74 -3.22 30.12 8.32
C TYR A 74 -3.47 28.62 8.43
N TYR A 75 -2.50 27.90 8.99
CA TYR A 75 -2.51 26.45 9.15
C TYR A 75 -1.98 26.06 10.54
N GLY A 76 -2.49 24.95 11.06
CA GLY A 76 -2.00 24.36 12.31
C GLY A 76 -1.89 22.86 12.19
N CYS A 77 -0.82 22.26 12.71
CA CYS A 77 -0.63 20.82 12.74
C CYS A 77 -0.84 20.29 14.16
N PHE A 78 -1.84 19.44 14.34
CA PHE A 78 -2.07 18.72 15.58
C PHE A 78 -1.40 17.35 15.53
N ASP A 79 -0.63 17.04 16.56
CA ASP A 79 0.05 15.77 16.78
C ASP A 79 -0.81 14.93 17.74
N PRO A 80 -1.52 13.89 17.25
CA PRO A 80 -2.40 13.06 18.05
C PRO A 80 -1.65 12.11 18.97
N ASP A 81 -0.36 11.86 18.72
CA ASP A 81 0.45 10.98 19.56
C ASP A 81 0.94 11.71 20.81
N LEU A 82 1.23 13.01 20.72
CA LEU A 82 1.67 13.86 21.84
C LEU A 82 0.61 14.84 22.36
N LEU A 83 -0.58 14.87 21.75
CA LEU A 83 -1.70 15.75 22.09
C LEU A 83 -1.29 17.24 22.14
N ARG A 84 -0.65 17.71 21.07
CA ARG A 84 -0.09 19.07 20.97
C ARG A 84 -0.34 19.67 19.59
N TRP A 85 -0.38 21.00 19.52
CA TRP A 85 -0.18 21.69 18.25
C TRP A 85 1.33 21.81 18.00
N SER A 86 1.88 20.99 17.10
CA SER A 86 3.32 20.93 16.84
C SER A 86 3.84 22.19 16.15
N LEU A 87 3.02 22.77 15.26
CA LEU A 87 3.32 23.98 14.52
C LEU A 87 2.05 24.76 14.14
N ILE A 88 2.12 26.08 14.17
CA ILE A 88 1.13 27.00 13.57
C ILE A 88 1.90 27.98 12.68
N TRP A 89 1.47 28.15 11.43
CA TRP A 89 2.16 28.99 10.46
C TRP A 89 1.18 29.67 9.50
N ARG A 90 1.67 30.70 8.82
CA ARG A 90 1.00 31.38 7.72
C ARG A 90 1.74 31.06 6.41
N GLU A 91 1.00 30.87 5.33
CA GLU A 91 1.56 30.75 3.98
C GLU A 91 2.40 31.98 3.59
N ASN A 92 3.29 31.82 2.60
CA ASN A 92 4.09 32.92 2.07
C ASN A 92 3.23 33.93 1.26
N GLU A 93 3.86 34.99 0.75
CA GLU A 93 3.15 36.04 0.01
C GLU A 93 2.52 35.53 -1.29
N GLU A 94 3.09 34.48 -1.87
CA GLU A 94 2.61 33.80 -3.06
C GLU A 94 1.42 32.86 -2.75
N GLY A 95 1.19 32.50 -1.49
CA GLY A 95 0.12 31.58 -1.08
C GLY A 95 0.53 30.11 -1.05
N GLU A 96 1.83 29.83 -0.97
CA GLU A 96 2.39 28.51 -0.68
C GLU A 96 2.51 28.25 0.81
N TYR A 97 2.06 27.08 1.24
CA TYR A 97 1.90 26.69 2.64
C TYR A 97 2.63 25.40 3.01
N LEU A 98 2.86 24.49 2.08
CA LEU A 98 3.50 23.20 2.39
C LEU A 98 4.22 22.63 1.17
N LYS A 99 5.48 22.25 1.34
CA LYS A 99 6.20 21.45 0.34
C LYS A 99 5.57 20.07 0.26
N MET A 100 5.02 19.69 -0.89
CA MET A 100 4.36 18.40 -1.10
C MET A 100 5.35 17.27 -1.43
N ASP A 101 6.41 17.17 -0.63
CA ASP A 101 7.30 16.02 -0.64
C ASP A 101 6.66 14.88 0.14
N GLY A 102 6.76 13.64 -0.34
CA GLY A 102 6.08 12.49 0.29
C GLY A 102 5.46 11.58 -0.75
N MET A 103 4.98 10.41 -0.31
CA MET A 103 4.53 9.40 -1.25
C MET A 103 3.18 9.77 -1.86
N GLY A 104 2.17 10.06 -1.05
CA GLY A 104 0.84 10.50 -1.48
C GLY A 104 0.87 11.84 -2.23
N PRO A 105 1.27 12.94 -1.57
CA PRO A 105 1.25 14.27 -2.18
C PRO A 105 2.15 14.37 -3.41
N GLY A 106 3.37 13.80 -3.35
CA GLY A 106 4.34 13.90 -4.43
C GLY A 106 3.92 13.14 -5.69
N SER A 107 3.21 12.02 -5.55
CA SER A 107 2.75 11.19 -6.67
C SER A 107 1.34 11.54 -7.17
N TYR A 108 0.62 12.44 -6.50
CA TYR A 108 -0.79 12.71 -6.77
C TYR A 108 -1.08 13.16 -8.21
N ARG A 109 -0.32 14.15 -8.71
CA ARG A 109 -0.39 14.63 -10.10
C ARG A 109 0.69 14.03 -11.01
N LEU A 110 1.64 13.30 -10.42
CA LEU A 110 2.74 12.61 -11.09
C LEU A 110 2.74 11.15 -10.64
N PRO A 111 1.87 10.28 -11.19
CA PRO A 111 1.62 8.93 -10.66
C PRO A 111 2.89 8.10 -10.44
N ASN A 112 3.95 8.39 -11.20
CA ASN A 112 5.21 7.67 -11.16
C ASN A 112 6.31 8.38 -10.31
N ARG A 113 6.07 9.57 -9.76
CA ARG A 113 7.03 10.22 -8.86
C ARG A 113 7.11 9.50 -7.51
N LYS A 114 8.25 8.84 -7.27
CA LYS A 114 8.55 8.13 -6.02
C LYS A 114 9.25 9.04 -5.01
N ALA A 115 8.81 8.99 -3.75
CA ALA A 115 9.55 9.60 -2.65
C ALA A 115 10.83 8.78 -2.34
N PRO A 116 11.98 9.45 -2.10
CA PRO A 116 13.16 8.80 -1.56
C PRO A 116 12.82 8.01 -0.30
N SER A 117 13.44 6.84 -0.12
CA SER A 117 13.34 6.09 1.14
C SER A 117 14.00 6.87 2.27
N GLY A 118 13.48 6.76 3.49
CA GLY A 118 13.97 7.48 4.66
C GLY A 118 13.08 8.65 5.07
N GLN A 119 13.64 9.51 5.91
CA GLN A 119 12.98 10.70 6.48
C GLN A 119 13.58 12.02 5.97
N GLU A 120 14.29 11.99 4.84
CA GLU A 120 14.99 13.16 4.30
C GLU A 120 14.09 14.04 3.40
N SER A 121 13.11 13.43 2.73
CA SER A 121 12.14 14.13 1.88
C SER A 121 10.74 13.92 2.41
N LEU A 122 10.30 14.86 3.24
CA LEU A 122 9.02 14.87 3.94
C LEU A 122 8.31 16.21 3.72
N PRO A 123 6.99 16.30 3.94
CA PRO A 123 6.29 17.56 3.85
C PRO A 123 6.85 18.57 4.85
N LYS A 124 7.22 19.76 4.37
CA LYS A 124 7.78 20.86 5.16
C LYS A 124 6.92 22.11 5.02
N PRO A 125 6.67 22.87 6.10
CA PRO A 125 5.90 24.12 6.01
C PRO A 125 6.59 25.12 5.08
N ILE A 126 5.80 25.94 4.38
CA ILE A 126 6.25 27.10 3.62
C ILE A 126 5.57 28.33 4.20
N GLY A 127 6.32 29.43 4.31
CA GLY A 127 5.87 30.70 4.86
C GLY A 127 6.38 30.97 6.27
N THR A 128 5.62 31.74 7.04
CA THR A 128 6.05 32.28 8.33
C THR A 128 5.51 31.44 9.47
N VAL A 129 6.43 30.78 10.18
CA VAL A 129 6.10 30.08 11.44
C VAL A 129 5.68 31.12 12.47
N LEU A 130 4.46 30.97 12.99
CA LEU A 130 3.95 31.82 14.05
C LEU A 130 4.36 31.27 15.40
N THR A 131 4.28 29.96 15.57
CA THR A 131 4.73 29.31 16.80
C THR A 131 4.93 27.80 16.62
N SER A 132 5.81 27.25 17.46
CA SER A 132 6.16 25.82 17.49
C SER A 132 6.18 25.31 18.93
N THR A 133 5.98 24.01 19.06
CA THR A 133 6.04 23.29 20.34
C THR A 133 7.14 22.22 20.24
N PRO A 134 7.93 21.95 21.29
CA PRO A 134 8.88 20.83 21.29
C PRO A 134 8.15 19.49 21.20
N ALA A 135 8.82 18.44 20.69
CA ALA A 135 8.31 17.07 20.56
C ALA A 135 8.15 16.35 21.91
N LEU A 136 7.31 16.95 22.75
CA LEU A 136 6.96 16.54 24.11
C LEU A 136 5.44 16.65 24.29
N PRO A 137 4.86 15.98 25.30
CA PRO A 137 3.42 16.06 25.54
C PRO A 137 2.91 17.50 25.63
N GLY A 138 1.79 17.77 24.95
CA GLY A 138 1.14 19.08 24.95
C GLY A 138 0.20 19.31 26.14
N VAL A 139 -0.27 18.22 26.75
CA VAL A 139 -1.23 18.23 27.85
C VAL A 139 -0.91 17.14 28.86
N GLY A 140 -1.23 17.39 30.14
CA GLY A 140 -0.87 16.48 31.23
C GLY A 140 -1.43 16.92 32.58
N VAL A 141 -0.98 16.25 33.64
CA VAL A 141 -1.50 16.43 35.02
C VAL A 141 -0.51 17.11 35.96
N ASP A 142 0.75 17.23 35.53
CA ASP A 142 1.80 18.00 36.19
C ASP A 142 2.85 18.44 35.17
N GLU A 143 3.68 19.42 35.56
CA GLU A 143 4.74 19.96 34.71
C GLU A 143 5.84 18.92 34.39
N SER A 144 6.16 18.03 35.33
CA SER A 144 7.22 17.04 35.15
C SER A 144 6.86 16.02 34.06
N ALA A 145 5.58 15.67 33.94
CA ALA A 145 5.02 14.79 32.92
C ALA A 145 5.09 15.41 31.52
N LEU A 146 5.15 16.73 31.41
CA LEU A 146 5.26 17.44 30.13
C LEU A 146 6.71 17.62 29.67
N ASN A 147 7.68 17.59 30.59
CA ASN A 147 9.09 17.86 30.30
C ASN A 147 9.92 16.62 29.92
N LYS A 148 9.25 15.47 29.72
CA LYS A 148 9.87 14.21 29.27
C LYS A 148 8.96 13.52 28.27
N ASP A 149 9.53 12.84 27.28
CA ASP A 149 8.76 11.95 26.41
C ASP A 149 8.47 10.64 27.16
N PRO A 150 7.20 10.32 27.48
CA PRO A 150 6.83 9.14 28.26
C PRO A 150 6.77 7.86 27.40
N ARG A 151 6.96 7.95 26.08
CA ARG A 151 6.73 6.86 25.15
C ARG A 151 7.92 5.89 25.11
N GLU A 152 7.61 4.60 25.05
CA GLU A 152 8.63 3.57 24.97
C GLU A 152 9.22 3.45 23.57
N ARG A 153 10.54 3.66 23.47
CA ARG A 153 11.29 3.55 22.21
C ARG A 153 11.36 2.14 21.63
N GLY A 154 11.41 1.10 22.48
CA GLY A 154 11.66 -0.28 22.04
C GLY A 154 12.96 -0.41 21.24
N ILE A 155 12.88 -1.06 20.07
CA ILE A 155 14.02 -1.31 19.17
C ILE A 155 14.34 -0.14 18.20
N SER A 156 13.58 0.96 18.28
CA SER A 156 13.71 2.07 17.35
C SER A 156 15.09 2.72 17.45
N ASP A 157 15.60 3.24 16.32
CA ASP A 157 16.87 3.96 16.29
C ASP A 157 16.84 5.21 17.19
N LYS A 158 18.01 5.66 17.62
CA LYS A 158 18.15 6.92 18.37
C LYS A 158 17.72 8.09 17.46
N GLY A 159 16.85 8.96 17.95
CA GLY A 159 16.30 10.09 17.19
C GLY A 159 15.01 9.78 16.43
N GLU A 160 14.56 8.52 16.36
CA GLU A 160 13.20 8.21 15.87
C GLU A 160 12.16 8.74 16.86
N VAL A 161 11.12 9.42 16.35
CA VAL A 161 10.08 10.10 17.15
C VAL A 161 8.67 9.50 16.98
N GLY A 162 8.48 8.65 15.98
CA GLY A 162 7.26 7.86 15.72
C GLY A 162 7.14 6.67 16.66
N LEU A 163 7.00 6.94 17.95
CA LEU A 163 6.98 5.93 19.01
C LEU A 163 5.56 5.42 19.36
N GLY A 164 4.54 5.94 18.66
CA GLY A 164 3.12 5.75 19.00
C GLY A 164 2.61 6.85 19.95
N PRO A 165 1.38 6.72 20.46
CA PRO A 165 0.80 7.71 21.36
C PRO A 165 1.43 7.67 22.75
N ILE A 166 1.30 8.78 23.48
CA ILE A 166 1.52 8.80 24.92
C ILE A 166 0.65 7.74 25.62
N PRO A 167 1.08 7.22 26.79
CA PRO A 167 0.26 6.31 27.58
C PRO A 167 -1.14 6.88 27.85
N GLU A 168 -2.17 6.04 27.74
CA GLU A 168 -3.56 6.42 28.00
C GLU A 168 -3.75 6.97 29.42
N THR A 169 -2.92 6.52 30.37
CA THR A 169 -2.88 7.04 31.74
C THR A 169 -2.47 8.52 31.83
N ILE A 170 -1.98 9.12 30.75
CA ILE A 170 -1.72 10.57 30.62
C ILE A 170 -2.84 11.19 29.78
N GLY A 171 -3.08 10.65 28.59
CA GLY A 171 -4.15 11.12 27.71
C GLY A 171 -4.30 10.30 26.44
N ARG A 172 -5.38 10.53 25.69
CA ARG A 172 -5.68 9.81 24.45
C ARG A 172 -6.38 10.68 23.43
N PHE A 173 -5.90 10.67 22.18
CA PHE A 173 -6.60 11.28 21.06
C PHE A 173 -7.89 10.51 20.78
N SER A 174 -9.02 11.19 20.69
CA SER A 174 -10.34 10.55 20.52
C SER A 174 -10.85 10.64 19.09
N GLY A 175 -10.43 11.67 18.34
CA GLY A 175 -10.85 11.87 16.96
C GLY A 175 -11.09 13.35 16.67
N LEU A 176 -11.71 13.63 15.53
CA LEU A 176 -12.08 15.00 15.13
C LEU A 176 -13.49 15.05 14.54
N HIS A 177 -14.18 16.16 14.77
CA HIS A 177 -15.46 16.45 14.14
C HIS A 177 -15.29 17.56 13.10
N ILE A 178 -15.98 17.42 11.97
CA ILE A 178 -16.14 18.46 10.97
C ILE A 178 -17.40 19.25 11.31
N THR A 179 -17.31 20.58 11.27
CA THR A 179 -18.48 21.46 11.34
C THR A 179 -18.68 22.09 9.98
N ARG A 180 -19.83 21.87 9.33
CA ARG A 180 -20.06 22.28 7.93
C ARG A 180 -20.58 23.73 7.80
N ASP A 181 -21.38 24.20 8.75
CA ASP A 181 -22.10 25.49 8.68
C ASP A 181 -21.37 26.67 9.39
N GLY A 182 -20.04 26.69 9.36
CA GLY A 182 -19.27 27.81 9.93
C GLY A 182 -19.40 29.10 9.10
N SER A 183 -19.39 30.26 9.76
CA SER A 183 -19.44 31.57 9.07
C SER A 183 -18.27 31.79 8.10
N ASP A 184 -17.15 31.11 8.35
CA ASP A 184 -15.91 31.17 7.57
C ASP A 184 -15.69 29.89 6.72
N GLY A 185 -16.74 29.06 6.56
CA GLY A 185 -16.69 27.75 5.91
C GLY A 185 -16.56 26.58 6.89
N PRO A 186 -16.27 25.36 6.39
CA PRO A 186 -16.14 24.19 7.24
C PRO A 186 -14.98 24.32 8.23
N GLY A 187 -15.17 23.82 9.46
CA GLY A 187 -14.17 23.85 10.53
C GLY A 187 -13.90 22.48 11.14
N VAL A 188 -12.89 22.40 12.01
CA VAL A 188 -12.51 21.17 12.74
C VAL A 188 -12.53 21.39 14.25
N THR A 189 -13.15 20.45 14.96
CA THR A 189 -13.01 20.29 16.41
C THR A 189 -12.22 19.03 16.72
N ILE A 190 -11.05 19.19 17.32
CA ILE A 190 -10.21 18.10 17.80
C ILE A 190 -10.75 17.63 19.17
N LYS A 191 -10.86 16.33 19.38
CA LYS A 191 -11.28 15.72 20.65
C LYS A 191 -10.19 14.82 21.21
N TYR A 192 -9.85 14.99 22.48
CA TYR A 192 -8.93 14.13 23.21
C TYR A 192 -9.30 14.09 24.69
N SER A 193 -8.63 13.23 25.45
CA SER A 193 -8.79 13.14 26.89
C SER A 193 -7.45 13.29 27.60
N VAL A 194 -7.48 13.87 28.81
CA VAL A 194 -6.37 13.88 29.77
C VAL A 194 -6.88 13.17 31.00
N LEU A 195 -6.22 12.07 31.40
CA LEU A 195 -6.83 11.05 32.25
C LEU A 195 -8.20 10.64 31.68
N ASN A 196 -9.27 10.85 32.44
CA ASN A 196 -10.65 10.60 32.03
C ASN A 196 -11.44 11.88 31.71
N THR A 197 -10.76 13.02 31.58
CA THR A 197 -11.40 14.31 31.29
C THR A 197 -11.38 14.56 29.79
N GLU A 198 -12.54 14.63 29.17
CA GLU A 198 -12.65 15.00 27.75
C GLU A 198 -12.38 16.50 27.54
N ILE A 199 -11.67 16.78 26.45
CA ILE A 199 -11.31 18.11 25.97
C ILE A 199 -11.70 18.18 24.49
N SER A 200 -12.44 19.23 24.15
CA SER A 200 -12.71 19.61 22.76
C SER A 200 -11.98 20.90 22.45
N GLU A 201 -11.23 20.95 21.35
CA GLU A 201 -10.38 22.07 20.99
C GLU A 201 -10.59 22.49 19.54
N THR A 202 -10.76 23.79 19.32
CA THR A 202 -10.80 24.41 17.99
C THR A 202 -9.68 25.43 17.85
N LEU A 203 -9.19 25.59 16.62
CA LEU A 203 -8.21 26.61 16.27
C LEU A 203 -8.81 27.52 15.20
N THR A 204 -8.83 28.82 15.47
CA THR A 204 -9.44 29.84 14.59
C THR A 204 -8.52 31.04 14.41
N ALA A 205 -8.64 31.74 13.28
CA ALA A 205 -7.93 32.97 12.99
C ALA A 205 -8.89 34.18 13.01
N ARG A 206 -8.36 35.34 13.40
CA ARG A 206 -9.02 36.65 13.31
C ARG A 206 -8.06 37.59 12.55
N PRO A 207 -8.10 37.56 11.20
CA PRO A 207 -7.09 38.20 10.34
C PRO A 207 -7.00 39.71 10.55
N GLU A 208 -8.16 40.36 10.73
CA GLU A 208 -8.31 41.81 10.97
C GLU A 208 -7.50 42.32 12.17
N ARG A 209 -7.07 41.42 13.06
CA ARG A 209 -6.32 41.75 14.27
C ARG A 209 -4.99 41.00 14.36
N GLY A 210 -4.63 40.20 13.36
CA GLY A 210 -3.46 39.33 13.42
C GLY A 210 -3.50 38.30 14.55
N LEU A 211 -4.70 37.95 15.04
CA LEU A 211 -4.85 37.06 16.19
C LEU A 211 -5.16 35.63 15.74
N PHE A 212 -4.61 34.65 16.46
CA PHE A 212 -5.07 33.27 16.40
C PHE A 212 -5.51 32.81 17.79
N LEU A 213 -6.59 32.02 17.80
CA LEU A 213 -7.29 31.64 19.01
C LEU A 213 -7.44 30.12 19.06
N ARG A 214 -6.86 29.51 20.09
CA ARG A 214 -7.22 28.16 20.54
C ARG A 214 -8.37 28.28 21.52
N SER A 215 -9.48 27.61 21.25
CA SER A 215 -10.63 27.55 22.15
C SER A 215 -10.81 26.13 22.63
N LEU A 216 -10.72 25.92 23.94
CA LEU A 216 -10.88 24.62 24.58
C LEU A 216 -12.14 24.60 25.44
N SER A 217 -12.90 23.52 25.34
CA SER A 217 -13.96 23.17 26.27
C SER A 217 -13.52 21.91 27.02
N ILE A 218 -13.30 22.07 28.32
CA ILE A 218 -12.79 21.02 29.21
C ILE A 218 -13.94 20.58 30.10
N LYS A 219 -14.27 19.29 30.10
CA LYS A 219 -15.32 18.73 30.97
C LYS A 219 -14.97 18.88 32.46
N PRO A 220 -15.95 18.71 33.38
CA PRO A 220 -15.66 18.69 34.82
C PRO A 220 -14.53 17.71 35.16
N HIS A 221 -13.60 18.13 36.00
CA HIS A 221 -12.36 17.42 36.26
C HIS A 221 -11.88 17.64 37.70
N ARG A 222 -11.23 16.61 38.26
CA ARG A 222 -10.80 16.59 39.67
C ARG A 222 -9.33 16.94 39.88
N ASN A 223 -8.50 16.72 38.87
CA ASN A 223 -7.06 16.97 38.93
C ASN A 223 -6.73 18.19 38.08
N PRO A 224 -5.78 19.04 38.46
CA PRO A 224 -5.35 20.14 37.60
C PRO A 224 -4.91 19.61 36.23
N ILE A 225 -5.20 20.37 35.17
CA ILE A 225 -4.77 20.06 33.80
C ILE A 225 -3.74 21.10 33.37
N TYR A 226 -2.57 20.62 32.97
CA TYR A 226 -1.49 21.45 32.48
C TYR A 226 -1.54 21.45 30.96
N LEU A 227 -1.58 22.64 30.36
CA LEU A 227 -1.50 22.82 28.92
C LEU A 227 -0.18 23.51 28.58
N ARG A 228 0.62 22.90 27.71
CA ARG A 228 1.83 23.51 27.17
C ARG A 228 1.44 24.64 26.22
N LEU A 229 2.01 25.81 26.48
CA LEU A 229 1.92 26.95 25.60
C LEU A 229 3.05 26.90 24.58
N ASN A 230 2.72 27.21 23.34
CA ASN A 230 3.68 27.37 22.26
C ASN A 230 4.66 28.50 22.64
N ARG A 231 5.96 28.36 22.30
CA ARG A 231 7.05 29.23 22.79
C ARG A 231 7.00 30.66 22.24
N ARG A 232 6.06 31.47 22.71
CA ARG A 232 5.95 32.90 22.36
C ARG A 232 5.62 33.73 23.59
N HIS A 233 6.34 34.84 23.77
CA HIS A 233 6.24 35.70 24.94
C HIS A 233 4.95 36.54 25.01
N ASP A 234 4.07 36.47 24.00
CA ASP A 234 2.88 37.32 23.85
C ASP A 234 1.55 36.58 23.97
N ALA A 235 1.56 35.28 24.30
CA ALA A 235 0.33 34.52 24.52
C ALA A 235 -0.48 35.13 25.68
N ARG A 236 -1.80 35.18 25.55
CA ARG A 236 -2.72 35.54 26.63
C ARG A 236 -3.69 34.40 26.84
N VAL A 237 -3.86 33.98 28.09
CA VAL A 237 -4.79 32.90 28.44
C VAL A 237 -5.95 33.45 29.25
N GLU A 238 -7.15 33.03 28.89
CA GLU A 238 -8.39 33.33 29.61
C GLU A 238 -9.04 32.01 30.04
N ILE A 239 -9.37 31.88 31.33
CA ILE A 239 -10.08 30.72 31.89
C ILE A 239 -11.41 31.23 32.45
N GLY A 240 -12.52 30.74 31.92
CA GLY A 240 -13.86 31.09 32.42
C GLY A 240 -14.17 32.59 32.39
N GLY A 241 -13.58 33.36 31.46
CA GLY A 241 -13.74 34.81 31.40
C GLY A 241 -12.61 35.62 32.05
N ILE A 242 -11.67 34.96 32.74
CA ILE A 242 -10.66 35.62 33.58
C ILE A 242 -9.26 35.44 32.97
N LEU A 243 -8.59 36.57 32.69
CA LEU A 243 -7.20 36.58 32.22
C LEU A 243 -6.26 35.98 33.27
N GLN A 244 -5.31 35.18 32.82
CA GLN A 244 -4.32 34.51 33.65
C GLN A 244 -2.94 35.15 33.45
N ASP A 245 -2.19 35.29 34.54
CA ASP A 245 -0.79 35.70 34.51
C ASP A 245 0.08 34.51 34.08
N LEU A 246 0.83 34.66 33.00
CA LEU A 246 1.75 33.64 32.51
C LEU A 246 3.13 33.81 33.13
N VAL A 247 3.47 32.91 34.05
CA VAL A 247 4.79 32.86 34.72
C VAL A 247 5.63 31.66 34.27
N SER A 248 5.08 30.77 33.44
CA SER A 248 5.74 29.56 32.95
C SER A 248 5.33 29.25 31.51
N GLU A 249 6.00 28.26 30.88
CA GLU A 249 5.61 27.72 29.56
C GLU A 249 4.29 26.92 29.60
N PHE A 250 3.65 26.82 30.76
CA PHE A 250 2.41 26.09 30.99
C PHE A 250 1.33 27.00 31.53
N VAL A 251 0.09 26.69 31.17
CA VAL A 251 -1.09 27.17 31.90
C VAL A 251 -1.72 26.01 32.67
N VAL A 252 -2.06 26.28 33.93
CA VAL A 252 -2.71 25.33 34.83
C VAL A 252 -4.20 25.63 34.87
N ILE A 253 -5.01 24.68 34.43
CA ILE A 253 -6.46 24.72 34.58
C ILE A 253 -6.81 24.07 35.92
N PRO A 254 -7.37 24.85 36.88
CA PRO A 254 -7.69 24.31 38.20
C PRO A 254 -8.87 23.35 38.11
N PRO A 255 -8.94 22.34 39.00
CA PRO A 255 -10.10 21.44 39.12
C PRO A 255 -11.43 22.20 39.17
N ALA A 256 -12.43 21.69 38.45
CA ALA A 256 -13.73 22.32 38.37
C ALA A 256 -14.86 21.28 38.29
N ASN A 257 -15.96 21.55 38.99
CA ASN A 257 -17.17 20.73 38.96
C ASN A 257 -18.10 21.07 37.79
N SER A 258 -17.78 22.12 37.03
CA SER A 258 -18.48 22.54 35.81
C SER A 258 -17.49 22.60 34.64
N PRO A 259 -17.96 22.46 33.39
CA PRO A 259 -17.12 22.64 32.22
C PRO A 259 -16.37 23.98 32.26
N GLN A 260 -15.09 23.97 31.90
CA GLN A 260 -14.25 25.17 31.80
C GLN A 260 -14.07 25.52 30.32
N LEU A 261 -14.25 26.79 30.00
CA LEU A 261 -13.90 27.35 28.70
C LEU A 261 -12.55 28.04 28.83
N VAL A 262 -11.59 27.63 28.02
CA VAL A 262 -10.24 28.18 27.99
C VAL A 262 -9.99 28.76 26.62
N GLY A 263 -9.53 30.00 26.59
CA GLY A 263 -9.12 30.67 25.37
C GLY A 263 -7.66 31.04 25.44
N ILE A 264 -6.89 30.64 24.44
CA ILE A 264 -5.47 31.00 24.31
C ILE A 264 -5.33 31.84 23.05
N ILE A 265 -5.06 33.13 23.26
CA ILE A 265 -4.91 34.14 22.21
C ILE A 265 -3.42 34.35 21.97
N TYR A 266 -3.04 34.40 20.71
CA TYR A 266 -1.70 34.75 20.27
C TYR A 266 -1.77 35.89 19.25
N SER A 267 -0.81 36.82 19.25
CA SER A 267 -0.84 38.03 18.43
C SER A 267 0.34 38.13 17.47
N SER A 268 0.12 38.06 16.16
CA SER A 268 1.22 38.24 15.20
C SER A 268 1.88 39.63 15.23
N GLN A 269 1.32 40.61 15.98
CA GLN A 269 1.85 41.95 16.18
C GLN A 269 2.27 42.19 17.65
N GLU A 270 3.48 42.74 17.88
CA GLU A 270 4.04 43.04 19.22
C GLU A 270 3.22 44.05 20.05
N THR A 271 2.28 44.79 19.43
CA THR A 271 1.63 45.96 20.06
C THR A 271 0.10 45.96 20.06
N ALA A 272 -0.57 44.85 19.71
CA ALA A 272 -2.03 44.82 19.66
C ALA A 272 -2.66 44.77 21.07
N SER A 273 -3.18 45.92 21.54
CA SER A 273 -4.10 46.01 22.68
C SER A 273 -5.49 45.50 22.30
N ALA A 274 -5.65 44.19 22.13
CA ALA A 274 -6.96 43.61 21.83
C ALA A 274 -7.69 43.19 23.12
N SER A 275 -8.80 43.88 23.43
CA SER A 275 -9.80 43.55 24.45
C SER A 275 -10.79 42.46 24.00
N ALA A 276 -10.35 41.50 23.17
CA ALA A 276 -11.22 40.44 22.68
C ALA A 276 -11.34 39.33 23.74
N SER A 277 -12.51 39.21 24.38
CA SER A 277 -12.79 38.11 25.31
C SER A 277 -12.84 36.78 24.57
N ALA A 278 -11.93 35.87 24.90
CA ALA A 278 -11.87 34.52 24.36
C ALA A 278 -13.07 33.67 24.84
N SER A 279 -13.66 33.99 26.00
CA SER A 279 -14.86 33.34 26.55
C SER A 279 -16.08 33.39 25.62
N ALA A 280 -16.30 34.49 24.90
CA ALA A 280 -17.41 34.60 23.95
C ALA A 280 -17.26 33.62 22.77
N SER A 281 -16.03 33.44 22.28
CA SER A 281 -15.73 32.54 21.15
C SER A 281 -15.78 31.06 21.55
N ALA A 282 -15.30 30.72 22.75
CA ALA A 282 -15.38 29.37 23.31
C ALA A 282 -16.83 28.96 23.67
N SER A 283 -17.69 29.92 24.03
CA SER A 283 -19.12 29.68 24.25
C SER A 283 -19.88 29.43 22.94
N ALA A 284 -19.52 30.14 21.87
CA ALA A 284 -20.10 29.98 20.54
C ALA A 284 -19.69 28.64 19.88
N SER A 285 -18.44 28.18 20.09
CA SER A 285 -18.01 26.85 19.61
C SER A 285 -18.69 25.71 20.37
N ALA A 286 -18.95 25.88 21.68
CA ALA A 286 -19.71 24.92 22.47
C ALA A 286 -21.19 24.85 22.03
N SER A 287 -21.82 25.97 21.69
CA SER A 287 -23.22 26.01 21.23
C SER A 287 -23.40 25.55 19.78
N ALA A 288 -22.41 25.75 18.91
CA ALA A 288 -22.46 25.29 17.51
C ALA A 288 -22.43 23.75 17.36
N SER A 289 -22.06 23.03 18.42
CA SER A 289 -22.14 21.57 18.47
C SER A 289 -23.57 21.01 18.54
N ALA A 290 -24.56 21.86 18.79
CA ALA A 290 -25.97 21.49 18.83
C ALA A 290 -26.69 22.10 17.61
N SER A 291 -27.03 21.25 16.64
CA SER A 291 -27.84 21.56 15.45
C SER A 291 -27.15 22.44 14.40
N ALA A 292 -26.39 21.81 13.51
CA ALA A 292 -26.07 22.34 12.19
C ALA A 292 -26.65 21.40 11.11
N SER A 293 -27.13 21.98 10.03
CA SER A 293 -27.94 21.37 8.99
C SER A 293 -27.15 20.39 8.12
N GLY A 294 -27.84 19.37 7.58
CA GLY A 294 -27.30 18.31 6.73
C GLY A 294 -26.86 18.75 5.33
N THR A 295 -26.18 19.90 5.19
CA THR A 295 -25.60 20.34 3.93
C THR A 295 -24.42 19.44 3.56
N ARG A 296 -24.50 18.78 2.41
CA ARG A 296 -23.41 17.98 1.84
C ARG A 296 -22.28 18.86 1.29
N LEU A 297 -21.03 18.51 1.54
CA LEU A 297 -19.85 19.08 0.87
C LEU A 297 -19.75 18.60 -0.59
N TRP A 298 -20.24 17.40 -0.86
CA TRP A 298 -20.17 16.69 -2.13
C TRP A 298 -21.57 16.20 -2.55
N PRO A 299 -22.49 17.12 -2.91
CA PRO A 299 -23.87 16.75 -3.23
C PRO A 299 -24.04 15.96 -4.53
N GLN A 300 -23.04 15.99 -5.43
CA GLN A 300 -23.11 15.32 -6.72
C GLN A 300 -22.84 13.82 -6.61
N THR A 301 -23.59 13.03 -7.38
CA THR A 301 -23.25 11.64 -7.71
C THR A 301 -22.60 11.56 -9.09
N ILE A 302 -21.82 10.51 -9.32
CA ILE A 302 -21.13 10.29 -10.60
C ILE A 302 -21.52 8.91 -11.11
N GLU A 303 -21.91 8.86 -12.37
CA GLU A 303 -22.13 7.59 -13.06
C GLU A 303 -20.90 7.20 -13.87
N SER A 304 -20.57 5.92 -13.85
CA SER A 304 -19.52 5.35 -14.70
C SER A 304 -20.00 4.06 -15.35
N LYS A 305 -19.48 3.77 -16.55
CA LYS A 305 -19.86 2.58 -17.29
C LYS A 305 -19.19 1.33 -16.71
N ILE A 306 -19.91 0.21 -16.72
CA ILE A 306 -19.37 -1.13 -16.47
C ILE A 306 -19.19 -1.83 -17.80
N GLU A 307 -17.94 -2.17 -18.14
CA GLU A 307 -17.62 -2.90 -19.37
C GLU A 307 -17.53 -4.39 -19.07
N ARG A 308 -18.33 -5.17 -19.80
CA ARG A 308 -18.38 -6.62 -19.60
C ARG A 308 -17.12 -7.28 -20.18
N GLY A 309 -16.49 -8.14 -19.40
CA GLY A 309 -15.34 -8.93 -19.81
C GLY A 309 -15.63 -9.82 -21.01
N THR A 310 -14.70 -9.82 -21.96
CA THR A 310 -14.76 -10.57 -23.22
C THR A 310 -13.76 -11.72 -23.30
N LEU A 311 -12.92 -11.91 -22.27
CA LEU A 311 -11.91 -12.97 -22.24
C LEU A 311 -12.56 -14.34 -22.39
N ASP A 312 -12.01 -15.11 -23.31
CA ASP A 312 -12.49 -16.42 -23.71
C ASP A 312 -11.92 -17.52 -22.80
N GLY A 313 -12.41 -17.59 -21.55
CA GLY A 313 -11.87 -18.47 -20.51
C GLY A 313 -12.93 -18.99 -19.54
N THR A 314 -12.51 -19.75 -18.52
CA THR A 314 -13.41 -20.25 -17.45
C THR A 314 -13.79 -19.14 -16.47
N LEU A 315 -12.91 -18.14 -16.34
CA LEU A 315 -13.10 -16.90 -15.63
C LEU A 315 -12.91 -15.74 -16.61
N THR A 316 -13.57 -14.63 -16.31
CA THR A 316 -13.38 -13.34 -16.97
C THR A 316 -13.52 -12.24 -15.94
N PHE A 317 -13.14 -11.01 -16.28
CA PHE A 317 -13.35 -9.86 -15.42
C PHE A 317 -14.10 -8.76 -16.16
N ASP A 318 -15.09 -8.17 -15.50
CA ASP A 318 -15.73 -6.94 -15.95
C ASP A 318 -14.95 -5.74 -15.39
N ASP A 319 -14.86 -4.67 -16.17
CA ASP A 319 -14.19 -3.42 -15.82
C ASP A 319 -15.22 -2.41 -15.32
N ILE A 320 -15.14 -2.05 -14.04
CA ILE A 320 -16.04 -1.07 -13.44
C ILE A 320 -15.36 0.29 -13.52
N GLY A 321 -15.90 1.17 -14.38
CA GLY A 321 -15.35 2.51 -14.58
C GLY A 321 -15.23 3.27 -13.27
N LEU A 322 -14.14 4.00 -13.12
CA LEU A 322 -13.93 4.88 -11.96
C LEU A 322 -14.72 6.20 -12.13
N PRO A 323 -15.01 6.95 -11.05
CA PRO A 323 -15.65 8.25 -11.12
C PRO A 323 -14.66 9.34 -11.61
N VAL A 324 -14.15 9.18 -12.84
CA VAL A 324 -13.23 10.10 -13.50
C VAL A 324 -13.74 10.36 -14.93
N PRO A 325 -13.92 11.64 -15.33
CA PRO A 325 -13.71 12.85 -14.53
C PRO A 325 -14.76 13.00 -13.41
N ASN A 326 -14.40 13.74 -12.36
CA ASN A 326 -15.32 14.15 -11.29
C ASN A 326 -15.31 15.68 -11.09
N PRO A 327 -16.39 16.27 -10.54
CA PRO A 327 -16.50 17.73 -10.36
C PRO A 327 -15.39 18.34 -9.50
N TRP A 328 -14.84 17.56 -8.57
CA TRP A 328 -13.80 17.99 -7.62
C TRP A 328 -12.38 17.83 -8.18
N LYS A 329 -12.24 17.31 -9.42
CA LYS A 329 -10.97 16.98 -10.06
C LYS A 329 -10.04 16.14 -9.15
N ARG A 330 -10.62 15.28 -8.31
CA ARG A 330 -9.89 14.36 -7.45
C ARG A 330 -9.33 13.20 -8.25
N ASN A 331 -8.09 12.81 -7.96
CA ASN A 331 -7.55 11.56 -8.44
C ASN A 331 -8.21 10.39 -7.68
N VAL A 332 -8.33 9.24 -8.34
CA VAL A 332 -9.05 8.06 -7.80
C VAL A 332 -8.13 6.84 -7.89
N ARG A 333 -7.09 6.85 -7.05
CA ARG A 333 -6.11 5.74 -6.95
C ARG A 333 -6.54 4.76 -5.86
N LEU A 334 -7.30 3.75 -6.26
CA LEU A 334 -7.96 2.84 -5.33
C LEU A 334 -6.96 1.91 -4.65
N SER A 335 -6.94 1.88 -3.32
CA SER A 335 -6.01 1.05 -2.52
C SER A 335 -6.70 -0.11 -1.81
N GLY A 336 -7.99 0.01 -1.49
CA GLY A 336 -8.77 -1.02 -0.81
C GLY A 336 -10.27 -0.85 -1.03
N LEU A 337 -11.01 -1.95 -0.86
CA LEU A 337 -12.48 -1.98 -0.91
C LEU A 337 -13.01 -3.01 0.08
N ASP A 338 -14.21 -2.76 0.58
CA ASP A 338 -15.02 -3.74 1.30
C ASP A 338 -16.52 -3.40 1.17
N PHE A 339 -17.40 -4.34 1.53
CA PHE A 339 -18.83 -4.24 1.23
C PHE A 339 -19.70 -4.07 2.47
N PHE A 340 -20.72 -3.21 2.34
CA PHE A 340 -21.86 -3.17 3.25
C PHE A 340 -22.78 -4.36 3.01
N ASN A 341 -23.57 -4.71 4.02
CA ASN A 341 -24.54 -5.81 3.94
C ASN A 341 -25.60 -5.61 2.86
N ASP A 342 -25.86 -4.36 2.45
CA ASP A 342 -26.81 -4.02 1.39
C ASP A 342 -26.24 -4.19 -0.04
N GLY A 343 -24.93 -4.38 -0.19
CA GLY A 343 -24.25 -4.53 -1.48
C GLY A 343 -23.50 -3.30 -1.96
N ARG A 344 -23.63 -2.14 -1.29
CA ARG A 344 -22.75 -1.00 -1.57
C ARG A 344 -21.31 -1.34 -1.20
N ALA A 345 -20.34 -0.73 -1.86
CA ALA A 345 -18.92 -0.84 -1.51
C ALA A 345 -18.41 0.47 -0.92
N ALA A 346 -17.67 0.40 0.19
CA ALA A 346 -16.78 1.47 0.61
C ALA A 346 -15.41 1.22 -0.01
N ILE A 347 -14.83 2.25 -0.64
CA ILE A 347 -13.59 2.14 -1.39
C ILE A 347 -12.67 3.29 -0.99
N CYS A 348 -11.46 2.97 -0.51
CA CYS A 348 -10.48 3.97 -0.13
C CYS A 348 -9.49 4.27 -1.27
N THR A 349 -9.11 5.54 -1.40
CA THR A 349 -8.04 5.97 -2.30
C THR A 349 -6.75 6.21 -1.52
N PHE A 350 -5.60 5.92 -2.12
CA PHE A 350 -4.30 6.28 -1.54
C PHE A 350 -4.17 7.79 -1.27
N ASP A 351 -5.02 8.61 -1.89
CA ASP A 351 -5.05 10.06 -1.79
C ASP A 351 -5.80 10.60 -0.56
N GLY A 352 -6.44 9.70 0.22
CA GLY A 352 -7.10 10.04 1.48
C GLY A 352 -8.62 10.14 1.41
N ASP A 353 -9.24 9.68 0.32
CA ASP A 353 -10.68 9.74 0.09
C ASP A 353 -11.37 8.39 0.35
N ILE A 354 -12.63 8.44 0.78
CA ILE A 354 -13.57 7.29 0.77
C ILE A 354 -14.70 7.58 -0.19
N TRP A 355 -14.92 6.63 -1.11
CA TRP A 355 -16.03 6.63 -2.05
C TRP A 355 -17.00 5.50 -1.71
N ILE A 356 -18.29 5.75 -1.90
CA ILE A 356 -19.33 4.72 -1.87
C ILE A 356 -19.72 4.43 -3.31
N ALA A 357 -19.61 3.16 -3.70
CA ALA A 357 -20.04 2.66 -5.00
C ALA A 357 -21.30 1.80 -4.85
N GLU A 358 -22.27 2.01 -5.72
CA GLU A 358 -23.55 1.31 -5.76
C GLU A 358 -23.82 0.80 -7.19
N SER A 359 -24.75 -0.15 -7.34
CA SER A 359 -25.11 -0.72 -8.64
C SER A 359 -23.91 -1.37 -9.35
N ILE A 360 -23.06 -2.06 -8.59
CA ILE A 360 -21.84 -2.69 -9.09
C ILE A 360 -21.92 -4.21 -9.15
N GLU A 361 -23.00 -4.81 -8.65
CA GLU A 361 -23.31 -6.24 -8.73
C GLU A 361 -23.51 -6.73 -10.17
N GLU A 362 -23.30 -8.03 -10.39
CA GLU A 362 -23.45 -8.66 -11.70
C GLU A 362 -24.83 -8.36 -12.32
N GLY A 363 -24.82 -7.84 -13.56
CA GLY A 363 -26.03 -7.48 -14.31
C GLY A 363 -26.18 -5.98 -14.55
N HIS A 364 -25.60 -5.14 -13.71
CA HIS A 364 -25.58 -3.69 -13.91
C HIS A 364 -24.62 -3.28 -15.04
N LYS A 365 -24.98 -2.19 -15.73
CA LYS A 365 -24.20 -1.58 -16.82
C LYS A 365 -23.55 -0.27 -16.43
N THR A 366 -23.96 0.29 -15.31
CA THR A 366 -23.51 1.60 -14.81
C THR A 366 -23.36 1.48 -13.30
N ALA A 367 -22.25 1.98 -12.78
CA ALA A 367 -21.99 2.15 -11.35
C ALA A 367 -22.31 3.59 -10.94
N ILE A 368 -22.80 3.78 -9.71
CA ILE A 368 -23.09 5.09 -9.13
C ILE A 368 -22.13 5.34 -7.98
N TRP A 369 -21.51 6.52 -7.96
CA TRP A 369 -20.48 6.89 -7.00
C TRP A 369 -20.87 8.14 -6.22
N SER A 370 -20.61 8.13 -4.92
CA SER A 370 -20.68 9.30 -4.04
C SER A 370 -19.43 9.38 -3.16
N ARG A 371 -19.02 10.60 -2.78
CA ARG A 371 -17.92 10.79 -1.81
C ARG A 371 -18.48 10.74 -0.40
N PHE A 372 -17.76 10.07 0.49
CA PHE A 372 -18.14 9.92 1.90
C PHE A 372 -17.17 10.61 2.84
N ALA A 373 -15.87 10.55 2.57
CA ALA A 373 -14.84 11.15 3.43
C ALA A 373 -13.62 11.61 2.62
N SER A 374 -12.86 12.54 3.20
CA SER A 374 -11.56 13.05 2.70
C SER A 374 -10.60 13.29 3.88
N GLY A 375 -9.32 13.58 3.59
CA GLY A 375 -8.33 14.03 4.56
C GLY A 375 -7.54 12.93 5.30
N LEU A 376 -7.72 11.66 4.93
CA LEU A 376 -6.97 10.52 5.49
C LEU A 376 -5.51 10.48 4.99
N HIS A 377 -4.62 9.79 5.70
CA HIS A 377 -3.18 9.80 5.45
C HIS A 377 -2.70 8.52 4.75
N GLU A 378 -2.68 8.53 3.41
CA GLU A 378 -2.19 7.39 2.61
C GLU A 378 -2.88 6.05 2.97
N PRO A 379 -4.22 5.98 3.00
CA PRO A 379 -4.93 4.79 3.45
C PRO A 379 -4.69 3.62 2.48
N LYS A 380 -4.54 2.43 3.06
CA LYS A 380 -4.23 1.19 2.33
C LYS A 380 -5.34 0.17 2.37
N THR A 381 -6.20 0.22 3.38
CA THR A 381 -7.23 -0.79 3.59
C THR A 381 -8.46 -0.16 4.22
N VAL A 382 -9.61 -0.66 3.82
CA VAL A 382 -10.92 -0.40 4.42
C VAL A 382 -11.53 -1.74 4.81
N CYS A 383 -12.19 -1.79 5.97
CA CYS A 383 -13.00 -2.91 6.41
C CYS A 383 -14.38 -2.40 6.82
N ILE A 384 -15.42 -3.14 6.46
CA ILE A 384 -16.77 -2.94 6.95
C ILE A 384 -17.02 -3.94 8.08
N VAL A 385 -17.28 -3.43 9.28
CA VAL A 385 -17.65 -4.25 10.45
C VAL A 385 -18.93 -3.67 11.04
N ASP A 386 -19.99 -4.49 11.09
CA ASP A 386 -21.34 -4.07 11.50
C ASP A 386 -21.84 -2.83 10.73
N ASP A 387 -21.68 -2.85 9.41
CA ASP A 387 -22.01 -1.74 8.48
C ASP A 387 -21.31 -0.39 8.81
N LYS A 388 -20.22 -0.42 9.58
CA LYS A 388 -19.39 0.74 9.89
C LYS A 388 -18.07 0.67 9.14
N ILE A 389 -17.61 1.83 8.67
CA ILE A 389 -16.37 1.96 7.90
C ILE A 389 -15.18 2.14 8.85
N TYR A 390 -14.23 1.21 8.78
CA TYR A 390 -12.93 1.30 9.43
C TYR A 390 -11.85 1.43 8.36
N VAL A 391 -10.97 2.42 8.49
CA VAL A 391 -9.91 2.68 7.52
C VAL A 391 -8.57 2.62 8.22
N SER A 392 -7.65 1.81 7.69
CA SER A 392 -6.26 1.77 8.12
C SER A 392 -5.40 2.66 7.24
N ASP A 393 -4.70 3.59 7.88
CA ASP A 393 -3.84 4.57 7.23
C ASP A 393 -2.60 4.88 8.10
N ARG A 394 -1.80 5.87 7.70
CA ARG A 394 -0.61 6.29 8.48
C ARG A 394 -0.95 7.09 9.73
N ASN A 395 -2.21 7.25 10.11
CA ASN A 395 -2.66 7.77 11.41
C ASN A 395 -3.22 6.68 12.35
N GLY A 396 -3.46 5.47 11.84
CA GLY A 396 -3.91 4.32 12.61
C GLY A 396 -5.15 3.73 11.99
N ILE A 397 -6.12 3.35 12.82
CA ILE A 397 -7.44 2.91 12.41
C ILE A 397 -8.44 4.01 12.76
N THR A 398 -9.04 4.60 11.73
CA THR A 398 -10.10 5.59 11.86
C THR A 398 -11.45 4.91 11.62
N ARG A 399 -12.41 5.10 12.53
CA ARG A 399 -13.81 4.74 12.30
C ARG A 399 -14.57 5.98 11.86
N LEU A 400 -15.19 5.92 10.69
CA LEU A 400 -15.90 7.06 10.11
C LEU A 400 -17.39 6.97 10.44
N HIS A 401 -17.96 8.09 10.87
CA HIS A 401 -19.38 8.20 11.20
C HIS A 401 -20.02 9.36 10.44
N ASP A 402 -21.20 9.09 9.92
CA ASP A 402 -22.19 10.07 9.47
C ASP A 402 -23.23 10.22 10.60
N THR A 403 -23.02 11.20 11.47
CA THR A 403 -23.84 11.43 12.66
C THR A 403 -25.08 12.28 12.38
N ASP A 404 -25.10 13.01 11.25
CA ASP A 404 -26.24 13.80 10.81
C ASP A 404 -27.09 13.11 9.72
N GLY A 405 -26.66 11.93 9.24
CA GLY A 405 -27.38 11.10 8.28
C GLY A 405 -27.39 11.68 6.88
N ASN A 406 -26.48 12.62 6.58
CA ASN A 406 -26.45 13.29 5.30
C ASN A 406 -25.69 12.49 4.23
N GLY A 407 -25.09 11.35 4.53
CA GLY A 407 -24.32 10.51 3.61
C GLY A 407 -22.84 10.90 3.46
N GLU A 408 -22.31 11.70 4.37
CA GLU A 408 -20.89 12.08 4.45
C GLU A 408 -20.40 11.99 5.89
N ALA A 409 -19.18 11.51 6.11
CA ALA A 409 -18.58 11.47 7.43
C ALA A 409 -18.36 12.86 8.02
N ASP A 410 -18.84 13.09 9.24
CA ASP A 410 -18.58 14.29 10.04
C ASP A 410 -17.79 13.97 11.31
N PHE A 411 -17.77 12.72 11.78
CA PHE A 411 -16.91 12.29 12.89
C PHE A 411 -15.90 11.23 12.45
N TYR A 412 -14.63 11.58 12.60
CA TYR A 412 -13.47 10.75 12.34
C TYR A 412 -12.96 10.28 13.69
N GLU A 413 -13.49 9.15 14.16
CA GLU A 413 -13.11 8.58 15.44
C GLU A 413 -11.74 7.91 15.33
N ASN A 414 -10.84 8.24 16.25
CA ASN A 414 -9.64 7.46 16.46
C ASN A 414 -10.03 6.16 17.18
N PHE A 415 -10.33 5.12 16.41
CA PHE A 415 -10.54 3.79 16.97
C PHE A 415 -9.24 3.30 17.61
N SER A 416 -8.11 3.42 16.89
CA SER A 416 -6.80 3.07 17.44
C SER A 416 -5.63 3.72 16.72
N ASN A 417 -4.71 4.33 17.46
CA ASN A 417 -3.39 4.77 16.97
C ASN A 417 -2.22 4.11 17.74
N ILE A 418 -2.49 3.10 18.55
CA ILE A 418 -1.53 2.48 19.50
C ILE A 418 -0.35 1.78 18.82
N VAL A 419 -0.53 1.33 17.59
CA VAL A 419 0.54 0.74 16.77
C VAL A 419 1.44 1.88 16.33
N ALA A 420 2.71 1.87 16.73
CA ALA A 420 3.64 2.95 16.39
C ALA A 420 3.83 3.11 14.86
N GLN A 421 3.93 4.35 14.40
CA GLN A 421 4.17 4.71 13.01
C GLN A 421 5.26 5.78 12.94
N THR A 422 6.26 5.53 12.11
CA THR A 422 7.34 6.46 11.81
C THR A 422 7.03 7.32 10.58
N ALA A 423 7.85 8.35 10.39
CA ALA A 423 7.87 9.16 9.17
C ALA A 423 8.59 8.46 7.99
N GLU A 424 9.13 7.25 8.16
CA GLU A 424 9.80 6.50 7.08
C GLU A 424 8.86 6.31 5.89
N THR A 425 9.26 6.78 4.71
CA THR A 425 8.41 6.76 3.51
C THR A 425 8.17 5.36 2.95
N ARG A 426 8.84 4.33 3.48
CA ARG A 426 8.67 2.90 3.12
C ARG A 426 7.95 2.06 4.15
N GLU A 427 7.48 2.68 5.24
CA GLU A 427 6.75 2.00 6.29
C GLU A 427 5.24 2.24 6.14
N PHE A 428 4.59 1.41 5.35
CA PHE A 428 3.13 1.39 5.23
C PHE A 428 2.51 0.34 6.17
N ALA A 429 1.30 0.61 6.66
CA ALA A 429 0.37 -0.44 7.07
C ALA A 429 -0.12 -1.12 5.78
N MET A 430 0.53 -2.22 5.41
CA MET A 430 0.39 -2.84 4.09
C MET A 430 -0.99 -3.44 3.86
N ASP A 431 -1.59 -4.01 4.91
CA ASP A 431 -2.90 -4.65 4.83
C ASP A 431 -3.53 -4.76 6.25
N MET A 432 -4.85 -4.85 6.29
CA MET A 432 -5.64 -5.02 7.51
C MET A 432 -6.81 -5.98 7.27
N VAL A 433 -7.14 -6.79 8.27
CA VAL A 433 -8.36 -7.62 8.29
C VAL A 433 -9.06 -7.50 9.63
N ALA A 434 -10.39 -7.53 9.62
CA ALA A 434 -11.19 -7.63 10.84
C ALA A 434 -11.00 -9.02 11.47
N ALA A 435 -10.81 -9.06 12.78
CA ALA A 435 -10.76 -10.29 13.55
C ALA A 435 -12.18 -10.67 14.04
N PRO A 436 -12.51 -11.97 14.16
CA PRO A 436 -13.83 -12.42 14.60
C PRO A 436 -14.26 -11.93 16.00
N ASP A 437 -13.32 -11.52 16.84
CA ASP A 437 -13.59 -10.97 18.18
C ASP A 437 -13.96 -9.46 18.16
N GLY A 438 -14.00 -8.84 16.98
CA GLY A 438 -14.24 -7.41 16.79
C GLY A 438 -12.97 -6.55 16.81
N GLY A 439 -11.79 -7.16 16.96
CA GLY A 439 -10.49 -6.51 16.80
C GLY A 439 -10.03 -6.43 15.35
N PHE A 440 -8.75 -6.09 15.16
CA PHE A 440 -8.14 -6.03 13.83
C PHE A 440 -6.76 -6.67 13.83
N ILE A 441 -6.36 -7.25 12.70
CA ILE A 441 -4.99 -7.69 12.47
C ILE A 441 -4.39 -6.79 11.39
N VAL A 442 -3.22 -6.20 11.67
CA VAL A 442 -2.54 -5.24 10.79
C VAL A 442 -1.16 -5.77 10.44
N ALA A 443 -0.84 -5.77 9.14
CA ALA A 443 0.47 -6.14 8.60
C ALA A 443 1.28 -4.88 8.29
N LYS A 444 2.47 -4.75 8.86
CA LYS A 444 3.29 -3.53 8.76
C LYS A 444 4.59 -3.78 8.01
N GLY A 445 4.91 -2.91 7.06
CA GLY A 445 6.13 -2.96 6.26
C GLY A 445 7.41 -2.94 7.11
N GLY A 446 8.37 -3.78 6.73
CA GLY A 446 9.70 -3.88 7.33
C GLY A 446 10.77 -3.06 6.61
N GLN A 447 10.55 -2.73 5.33
CA GLN A 447 11.52 -1.94 4.56
C GLN A 447 11.71 -0.55 5.18
N ILE A 448 12.97 -0.14 5.28
CA ILE A 448 13.37 1.19 5.76
C ILE A 448 14.43 1.76 4.80
N GLY A 449 14.54 3.08 4.75
CA GLY A 449 15.66 3.78 4.13
C GLY A 449 16.77 3.99 5.14
N ASN A 450 16.57 4.90 6.07
CA ASN A 450 17.59 5.31 7.04
C ASN A 450 17.22 5.06 8.51
N THR A 451 15.93 5.00 8.86
CA THR A 451 15.51 4.93 10.27
C THR A 451 14.67 3.69 10.54
N ARG A 452 15.05 2.92 11.57
CA ARG A 452 14.23 1.81 12.10
C ARG A 452 13.30 2.31 13.20
N GLY A 453 12.01 2.02 13.07
CA GLY A 453 10.97 2.20 14.08
C GLY A 453 10.71 0.98 14.96
N LYS A 454 9.71 1.11 15.83
CA LYS A 454 9.41 0.14 16.89
C LYS A 454 8.85 -1.19 16.37
N LEU A 455 8.08 -1.15 15.29
CA LEU A 455 7.26 -2.26 14.80
C LEU A 455 7.46 -2.52 13.29
N ASN A 456 8.64 -2.23 12.73
CA ASN A 456 8.91 -2.55 11.33
C ASN A 456 8.86 -4.06 11.10
N GLY A 457 8.16 -4.49 10.04
CA GLY A 457 8.17 -5.87 9.58
C GLY A 457 7.42 -6.83 10.50
N THR A 458 6.34 -6.35 11.12
CA THR A 458 5.54 -7.10 12.08
C THR A 458 4.10 -7.28 11.60
N ILE A 459 3.46 -8.36 12.02
CA ILE A 459 2.00 -8.46 12.05
C ILE A 459 1.54 -8.32 13.50
N VAL A 460 0.57 -7.46 13.75
CA VAL A 460 0.02 -7.18 15.08
C VAL A 460 -1.47 -7.44 15.11
N LYS A 461 -1.98 -7.92 16.25
CA LYS A 461 -3.41 -7.96 16.55
C LYS A 461 -3.76 -6.85 17.53
N ILE A 462 -4.77 -6.07 17.20
CA ILE A 462 -5.34 -4.99 17.99
C ILE A 462 -6.61 -5.50 18.65
N SER A 463 -6.79 -5.17 19.93
CA SER A 463 -7.96 -5.57 20.72
C SER A 463 -9.27 -4.97 20.18
N PRO A 464 -10.44 -5.59 20.47
CA PRO A 464 -11.74 -5.10 20.01
C PRO A 464 -12.11 -3.67 20.45
N ASP A 465 -11.51 -3.19 21.54
CA ASP A 465 -11.68 -1.80 22.00
C ASP A 465 -10.66 -0.83 21.39
N GLY A 466 -9.71 -1.33 20.59
CA GLY A 466 -8.66 -0.53 19.96
C GLY A 466 -7.56 -0.04 20.91
N ARG A 467 -7.49 -0.55 22.14
CA ARG A 467 -6.62 0.01 23.21
C ARG A 467 -5.34 -0.76 23.49
N ALA A 468 -5.25 -2.02 23.07
CA ALA A 468 -4.06 -2.85 23.24
C ALA A 468 -3.69 -3.57 21.95
N TYR A 469 -2.42 -3.93 21.80
CA TYR A 469 -1.98 -4.79 20.71
C TYR A 469 -1.01 -5.86 21.21
N ASN A 470 -0.97 -6.98 20.49
CA ASN A 470 0.06 -8.00 20.62
C ASN A 470 0.74 -8.24 19.28
N VAL A 471 2.05 -8.46 19.28
CA VAL A 471 2.78 -8.86 18.08
C VAL A 471 2.50 -10.34 17.82
N ILE A 472 2.04 -10.68 16.61
CA ILE A 472 1.83 -12.06 16.17
C ILE A 472 3.11 -12.60 15.55
N ALA A 473 3.72 -11.85 14.63
CA ALA A 473 4.86 -12.31 13.86
C ALA A 473 5.83 -11.17 13.53
N THR A 474 7.09 -11.51 13.27
CA THR A 474 8.16 -10.57 12.93
C THR A 474 8.97 -11.06 11.71
N GLY A 475 9.85 -10.23 11.16
CA GLY A 475 10.71 -10.63 10.04
C GLY A 475 10.02 -10.64 8.67
N LEU A 476 9.08 -9.71 8.46
CA LEU A 476 8.38 -9.54 7.18
C LEU A 476 8.87 -8.27 6.46
N ARG A 477 8.89 -8.28 5.13
CA ARG A 477 9.44 -7.18 4.32
C ARG A 477 8.38 -6.17 3.92
N GLN A 478 7.35 -6.59 3.20
CA GLN A 478 6.18 -5.84 2.75
C GLN A 478 4.97 -6.80 2.75
N PRO A 479 4.53 -7.27 3.94
CA PRO A 479 3.54 -8.34 4.04
C PRO A 479 2.13 -7.87 3.70
N TYR A 480 1.38 -8.69 2.95
CA TYR A 480 -0.09 -8.59 2.85
C TYR A 480 -0.72 -9.79 3.53
N ILE A 481 -1.98 -9.70 3.98
CA ILE A 481 -2.61 -10.75 4.80
C ILE A 481 -4.00 -11.15 4.30
N GLY A 482 -4.39 -12.37 4.61
CA GLY A 482 -5.75 -12.89 4.46
C GLY A 482 -6.13 -13.71 5.69
N LEU A 483 -7.37 -13.56 6.15
CA LEU A 483 -7.89 -14.33 7.29
C LEU A 483 -8.99 -15.26 6.81
N ASP A 484 -8.86 -16.55 7.10
CA ASP A 484 -9.93 -17.51 6.86
C ASP A 484 -11.06 -17.26 7.88
N PRO A 485 -12.26 -16.82 7.44
CA PRO A 485 -13.35 -16.48 8.35
C PRO A 485 -13.92 -17.69 9.10
N GLU A 486 -13.67 -18.92 8.62
CA GLU A 486 -14.22 -20.14 9.22
C GLU A 486 -13.23 -20.79 10.21
N THR A 487 -11.94 -20.81 9.88
CA THR A 487 -10.91 -21.49 10.70
C THR A 487 -10.09 -20.53 11.56
N GLY A 488 -10.09 -19.23 11.25
CA GLY A 488 -9.19 -18.25 11.85
C GLY A 488 -7.74 -18.35 11.35
N THR A 489 -7.46 -19.17 10.32
CA THR A 489 -6.13 -19.29 9.73
C THR A 489 -5.71 -17.97 9.11
N LEU A 490 -4.64 -17.38 9.65
CA LEU A 490 -4.03 -16.18 9.10
C LEU A 490 -2.95 -16.58 8.09
N THR A 491 -3.07 -16.09 6.86
CA THR A 491 -2.05 -16.24 5.82
C THR A 491 -1.43 -14.91 5.49
N SER A 492 -0.21 -14.95 4.95
CA SER A 492 0.45 -13.76 4.43
C SER A 492 1.19 -14.06 3.14
N SER A 493 1.17 -13.10 2.22
CA SER A 493 2.18 -12.99 1.17
C SER A 493 3.21 -11.94 1.54
N ASP A 494 4.36 -11.96 0.88
CA ASP A 494 5.38 -10.91 1.02
C ASP A 494 5.93 -10.55 -0.37
N GLN A 495 6.67 -9.45 -0.49
CA GLN A 495 7.31 -9.08 -1.75
C GLN A 495 8.76 -9.54 -1.76
N GLN A 496 9.17 -10.18 -2.86
CA GLN A 496 10.57 -10.52 -3.12
C GLN A 496 11.48 -9.30 -2.92
N GLY A 497 12.68 -9.56 -2.39
CA GLY A 497 13.72 -8.57 -2.18
C GLY A 497 14.78 -9.10 -1.23
N HIS A 498 15.39 -8.22 -0.45
CA HIS A 498 16.36 -8.62 0.58
C HIS A 498 15.75 -9.67 1.51
N TRP A 499 16.46 -10.79 1.71
CA TRP A 499 16.04 -11.93 2.55
C TRP A 499 14.72 -12.62 2.14
N LYS A 500 14.15 -12.24 0.99
CA LYS A 500 12.95 -12.84 0.42
C LYS A 500 13.30 -13.27 -1.00
N PRO A 501 13.86 -14.49 -1.18
CA PRO A 501 14.43 -14.93 -2.46
C PRO A 501 13.42 -14.93 -3.62
N ALA A 502 12.18 -15.30 -3.32
CA ALA A 502 11.03 -15.29 -4.22
C ALA A 502 9.81 -14.77 -3.46
N THR A 503 8.63 -14.68 -4.09
CA THR A 503 7.39 -14.27 -3.39
C THR A 503 6.89 -15.43 -2.52
N PRO A 504 6.85 -15.30 -1.18
CA PRO A 504 6.37 -16.37 -0.31
C PRO A 504 4.85 -16.35 -0.11
N ILE A 505 4.31 -17.50 0.28
CA ILE A 505 3.03 -17.66 0.97
C ILE A 505 3.29 -18.33 2.31
N TYR A 506 2.90 -17.65 3.38
CA TYR A 506 3.05 -18.11 4.77
C TYR A 506 1.68 -18.44 5.36
N ARG A 507 1.63 -19.50 6.19
CA ARG A 507 0.71 -19.54 7.33
C ARG A 507 1.38 -18.76 8.48
N ILE A 508 0.69 -17.76 9.00
CA ILE A 508 1.20 -16.91 10.07
C ILE A 508 0.87 -17.55 11.42
N GLU A 509 1.90 -17.74 12.24
CA GLU A 509 1.79 -18.31 13.57
C GLU A 509 2.36 -17.34 14.62
N GLN A 510 1.85 -17.45 15.84
CA GLN A 510 2.27 -16.64 16.97
C GLN A 510 3.77 -16.81 17.25
N GLU A 511 4.45 -15.70 17.50
CA GLU A 511 5.86 -15.56 17.84
C GLU A 511 6.86 -16.03 16.77
N LYS A 512 6.42 -16.43 15.57
CA LYS A 512 7.35 -16.82 14.50
C LYS A 512 8.04 -15.63 13.83
N TYR A 513 9.28 -15.87 13.41
CA TYR A 513 10.14 -14.95 12.66
C TYR A 513 10.33 -15.41 11.21
N TYR A 514 10.04 -14.53 10.26
CA TYR A 514 10.01 -14.86 8.82
C TYR A 514 11.24 -14.38 8.03
N GLY A 515 12.33 -14.01 8.71
CA GLY A 515 13.65 -13.90 8.10
C GLY A 515 14.05 -12.56 7.49
N PHE A 516 13.16 -11.59 7.34
CA PHE A 516 13.54 -10.28 6.79
C PHE A 516 14.45 -9.50 7.75
N GLN A 517 15.50 -8.89 7.18
CA GLN A 517 16.31 -7.85 7.80
C GLN A 517 16.50 -6.68 6.83
N PRO A 518 16.39 -5.42 7.28
CA PRO A 518 16.68 -4.26 6.45
C PRO A 518 18.06 -4.25 5.81
N ALA A 519 18.16 -3.70 4.59
CA ALA A 519 19.42 -3.56 3.85
C ALA A 519 20.48 -2.76 4.64
N LYS A 520 20.06 -1.78 5.45
CA LYS A 520 20.92 -1.03 6.39
C LYS A 520 21.78 -1.94 7.27
N PHE A 521 21.30 -3.15 7.59
CA PHE A 521 22.00 -4.09 8.47
C PHE A 521 22.73 -5.20 7.71
N LYS A 522 22.86 -5.15 6.37
CA LYS A 522 23.38 -6.27 5.55
C LYS A 522 24.72 -6.83 6.03
N GLU A 523 25.66 -5.97 6.44
CA GLU A 523 27.00 -6.38 6.88
C GLU A 523 27.02 -7.06 8.26
N ASN A 524 26.00 -6.81 9.08
CA ASN A 524 25.91 -7.27 10.47
C ASN A 524 24.50 -7.81 10.77
N ALA A 525 23.86 -8.46 9.79
CA ALA A 525 22.49 -8.93 9.93
C ALA A 525 22.45 -10.06 10.96
N VAL A 526 21.66 -9.88 12.02
CA VAL A 526 21.43 -10.88 13.06
C VAL A 526 19.98 -11.30 13.01
N HIS A 527 19.73 -12.58 12.76
CA HIS A 527 18.40 -13.15 12.89
C HIS A 527 18.14 -13.49 14.36
N PRO A 528 17.06 -12.96 14.97
CA PRO A 528 16.77 -13.20 16.38
C PRO A 528 16.33 -14.64 16.64
N GLU A 529 15.76 -15.30 15.63
CA GLU A 529 15.19 -16.65 15.71
C GLU A 529 15.44 -17.41 14.39
N PRO A 530 15.30 -18.74 14.38
CA PRO A 530 15.29 -19.51 13.14
C PRO A 530 14.22 -19.00 12.17
N ILE A 531 14.59 -18.89 10.89
CA ILE A 531 13.66 -18.42 9.85
C ILE A 531 12.59 -19.48 9.62
N ALA A 532 11.33 -19.11 9.84
CA ALA A 532 10.19 -19.95 9.49
C ALA A 532 10.08 -20.09 7.95
N PRO A 533 10.02 -21.33 7.42
CA PRO A 533 9.87 -21.53 5.99
C PRO A 533 8.46 -21.11 5.53
N PRO A 534 8.31 -20.58 4.29
CA PRO A 534 6.98 -20.46 3.69
C PRO A 534 6.41 -21.80 3.28
N GLU A 535 5.09 -21.88 3.19
CA GLU A 535 4.45 -23.06 2.60
C GLU A 535 4.66 -23.12 1.08
N ILE A 536 4.81 -21.95 0.44
CA ILE A 536 5.00 -21.82 -1.01
C ILE A 536 6.00 -20.69 -1.30
N TRP A 537 6.95 -20.96 -2.18
CA TRP A 537 7.70 -19.95 -2.93
C TRP A 537 7.12 -19.86 -4.34
N ILE A 538 6.51 -18.72 -4.66
CA ILE A 538 6.06 -18.41 -6.02
C ILE A 538 7.27 -17.88 -6.79
N PRO A 539 7.66 -18.51 -7.92
CA PRO A 539 8.83 -18.09 -8.67
C PRO A 539 8.73 -16.65 -9.15
N HIS A 540 9.85 -15.92 -9.16
CA HIS A 540 9.87 -14.50 -9.54
C HIS A 540 9.23 -14.24 -10.91
N PHE A 541 9.57 -15.05 -11.90
CA PHE A 541 9.03 -14.94 -13.27
C PHE A 541 7.54 -15.25 -13.40
N ILE A 542 6.92 -15.73 -12.32
CA ILE A 542 5.47 -15.97 -12.21
C ILE A 542 4.83 -14.86 -11.39
N ASN A 543 5.36 -14.56 -10.20
CA ASN A 543 4.88 -13.44 -9.41
C ASN A 543 6.03 -12.69 -8.74
N GLN A 544 6.35 -11.53 -9.30
CA GLN A 544 7.44 -10.68 -8.80
C GLN A 544 7.08 -9.95 -7.51
N SER A 545 5.80 -9.73 -7.27
CA SER A 545 5.30 -8.96 -6.12
C SER A 545 3.94 -9.48 -5.72
N GLY A 546 3.88 -10.13 -4.56
CA GLY A 546 2.64 -10.54 -3.93
C GLY A 546 1.90 -9.36 -3.30
N ALA A 547 0.57 -9.43 -3.36
CA ALA A 547 -0.35 -8.53 -2.67
C ALA A 547 -1.36 -9.35 -1.83
N SER A 548 -2.54 -8.78 -1.55
CA SER A 548 -3.51 -9.37 -0.63
C SER A 548 -4.04 -10.75 -1.05
N GLN A 549 -4.62 -11.44 -0.06
CA GLN A 549 -5.11 -12.80 -0.18
C GLN A 549 -6.58 -12.87 0.27
N ILE A 550 -7.39 -13.63 -0.45
CA ILE A 550 -8.84 -13.70 -0.24
C ILE A 550 -9.28 -15.15 -0.15
N TRP A 551 -9.95 -15.50 0.93
CA TRP A 551 -10.59 -16.80 1.10
C TRP A 551 -11.98 -16.79 0.46
N MET A 552 -12.19 -17.60 -0.58
CA MET A 552 -13.45 -17.73 -1.33
C MET A 552 -14.52 -18.50 -0.54
N LYS A 553 -14.84 -18.03 0.66
CA LYS A 553 -15.75 -18.66 1.61
C LYS A 553 -16.98 -17.80 1.87
N GLY A 554 -17.88 -18.27 2.75
CA GLY A 554 -19.14 -17.59 3.05
C GLY A 554 -20.09 -17.59 1.85
N ASN A 555 -20.44 -16.42 1.35
CA ASN A 555 -21.40 -16.25 0.26
C ASN A 555 -20.77 -16.36 -1.15
N ALA A 556 -19.51 -16.79 -1.25
CA ALA A 556 -18.80 -16.94 -2.50
C ALA A 556 -19.58 -17.77 -3.53
N ASN A 557 -19.69 -17.24 -4.73
CA ASN A 557 -20.32 -17.87 -5.88
C ASN A 557 -19.32 -17.83 -7.04
N MET A 558 -18.23 -18.58 -6.93
CA MET A 558 -17.13 -18.62 -7.90
C MET A 558 -16.93 -20.02 -8.49
N GLY A 559 -17.92 -20.90 -8.30
CA GLY A 559 -17.91 -22.27 -8.79
C GLY A 559 -16.72 -23.06 -8.22
N PRO A 560 -15.82 -23.62 -9.06
CA PRO A 560 -14.66 -24.42 -8.61
C PRO A 560 -13.63 -23.69 -7.74
N LEU A 561 -13.74 -22.37 -7.60
CA LEU A 561 -12.93 -21.59 -6.67
C LEU A 561 -13.53 -21.47 -5.27
N ASN A 562 -14.78 -21.88 -5.06
CA ASN A 562 -15.38 -21.84 -3.72
C ASN A 562 -14.55 -22.68 -2.72
N GLY A 563 -14.36 -22.14 -1.52
CA GLY A 563 -13.53 -22.69 -0.45
C GLY A 563 -12.03 -22.45 -0.61
N SER A 564 -11.55 -21.93 -1.75
CA SER A 564 -10.11 -21.77 -2.01
C SER A 564 -9.52 -20.45 -1.50
N LEU A 565 -8.21 -20.44 -1.29
CA LEU A 565 -7.44 -19.22 -1.07
C LEU A 565 -6.99 -18.66 -2.42
N ILE A 566 -7.29 -17.40 -2.69
CA ILE A 566 -6.88 -16.66 -3.88
C ILE A 566 -5.79 -15.68 -3.50
N HIS A 567 -4.70 -15.70 -4.26
CA HIS A 567 -3.56 -14.79 -4.10
C HIS A 567 -3.54 -13.76 -5.23
N ILE A 568 -3.23 -12.50 -4.92
CA ILE A 568 -3.11 -11.41 -5.88
C ILE A 568 -1.64 -11.18 -6.25
N GLY A 569 -1.35 -11.18 -7.56
CA GLY A 569 -0.11 -10.68 -8.12
C GLY A 569 -0.22 -9.23 -8.57
N TYR A 570 0.71 -8.39 -8.10
CA TYR A 570 0.69 -6.95 -8.37
C TYR A 570 1.40 -6.57 -9.69
N ASN A 571 2.68 -6.97 -9.85
CA ASN A 571 3.54 -6.49 -10.94
C ASN A 571 3.04 -6.90 -12.33
N ARG A 572 2.76 -8.20 -12.52
CA ARG A 572 1.93 -8.68 -13.61
C ARG A 572 0.54 -8.85 -13.03
N PRO A 573 -0.42 -7.95 -13.32
CA PRO A 573 -1.73 -8.00 -12.70
C PRO A 573 -2.43 -9.32 -13.03
N GLU A 574 -2.55 -10.17 -12.02
CA GLU A 574 -3.11 -11.52 -12.15
C GLU A 574 -3.51 -12.11 -10.78
N ILE A 575 -4.32 -13.17 -10.82
CA ILE A 575 -4.73 -13.91 -9.63
C ILE A 575 -4.39 -15.39 -9.75
N PHE A 576 -4.17 -16.02 -8.59
CA PHE A 576 -3.73 -17.40 -8.47
C PHE A 576 -4.61 -18.16 -7.47
N LYS A 577 -4.79 -19.47 -7.67
CA LYS A 577 -5.36 -20.38 -6.67
C LYS A 577 -4.23 -21.00 -5.86
N VAL A 578 -4.34 -20.90 -4.54
CA VAL A 578 -3.39 -21.46 -3.59
C VAL A 578 -3.92 -22.78 -3.04
N PHE A 579 -3.06 -23.79 -2.98
CA PHE A 579 -3.33 -25.11 -2.42
C PHE A 579 -2.41 -25.31 -1.22
N LEU A 580 -2.93 -25.07 -0.02
CA LEU A 580 -2.21 -25.38 1.21
C LEU A 580 -2.36 -26.87 1.56
N ASN A 581 -1.31 -27.44 2.16
CA ASN A 581 -1.36 -28.77 2.77
C ASN A 581 -1.10 -28.63 4.28
N GLU A 582 -2.18 -28.62 5.07
CA GLU A 582 -2.12 -28.43 6.52
C GLU A 582 -1.24 -29.48 7.22
N GLU A 583 -1.23 -30.72 6.72
CA GLU A 583 -0.48 -31.82 7.33
C GLU A 583 1.04 -31.67 7.24
N SER A 584 1.55 -31.01 6.19
CA SER A 584 2.99 -30.97 5.90
C SER A 584 3.59 -29.56 5.85
N GLY A 585 2.80 -28.52 6.10
CA GLY A 585 3.27 -27.12 6.06
C GLY A 585 3.87 -26.71 4.71
N GLN A 586 3.36 -27.27 3.61
CA GLN A 586 3.82 -27.01 2.24
C GLN A 586 2.63 -26.87 1.30
N GLY A 587 2.85 -26.38 0.08
CA GLY A 587 1.73 -26.17 -0.82
C GLY A 587 2.10 -26.09 -2.29
N ALA A 588 1.09 -25.73 -3.07
CA ALA A 588 1.21 -25.45 -4.48
C ALA A 588 0.37 -24.25 -4.89
N ILE A 589 0.68 -23.67 -6.05
CA ILE A 589 -0.04 -22.54 -6.62
C ILE A 589 -0.21 -22.71 -8.14
N VAL A 590 -1.35 -22.26 -8.65
CA VAL A 590 -1.64 -22.22 -10.10
C VAL A 590 -2.13 -20.82 -10.51
N PRO A 591 -1.63 -20.26 -11.62
CA PRO A 591 -2.21 -19.04 -12.22
C PRO A 591 -3.65 -19.29 -12.68
N LEU A 592 -4.53 -18.28 -12.56
CA LEU A 592 -5.95 -18.40 -12.92
C LEU A 592 -6.37 -17.43 -14.02
N LEU A 593 -6.09 -16.15 -13.81
CA LEU A 593 -6.59 -15.07 -14.66
C LEU A 593 -5.62 -13.90 -14.59
N SER A 594 -5.21 -13.40 -15.75
CA SER A 594 -4.25 -12.31 -15.91
C SER A 594 -4.77 -11.28 -16.91
N GLY A 595 -4.01 -10.20 -17.10
CA GLY A 595 -4.31 -9.18 -18.10
C GLY A 595 -5.21 -8.08 -17.57
N PHE A 596 -5.24 -7.88 -16.25
CA PHE A 596 -5.93 -6.73 -15.67
C PHE A 596 -5.20 -5.44 -16.11
N PRO A 597 -5.94 -4.41 -16.56
CA PRO A 597 -5.37 -3.13 -17.00
C PRO A 597 -4.56 -2.36 -15.93
N SER A 598 -4.76 -2.61 -14.63
CA SER A 598 -4.05 -1.89 -13.57
C SER A 598 -3.46 -2.85 -12.54
N GLY A 599 -2.45 -2.37 -11.80
CA GLY A 599 -1.93 -3.08 -10.62
C GLY A 599 -3.04 -3.47 -9.65
N LEU A 600 -2.95 -4.67 -9.05
CA LEU A 600 -3.92 -5.19 -8.09
C LEU A 600 -3.31 -5.23 -6.69
N LEU A 601 -4.09 -4.80 -5.70
CA LEU A 601 -3.65 -4.73 -4.29
C LEU A 601 -4.59 -5.47 -3.36
N LYS A 602 -5.90 -5.29 -3.53
CA LYS A 602 -6.93 -5.83 -2.64
C LYS A 602 -8.09 -6.47 -3.38
N GLY A 603 -8.82 -7.33 -2.68
CA GLY A 603 -10.11 -7.83 -3.13
C GLY A 603 -11.03 -8.21 -1.98
N ALA A 604 -12.32 -8.30 -2.29
CA ALA A 604 -13.36 -8.76 -1.37
C ALA A 604 -14.48 -9.47 -2.15
N ILE A 605 -15.31 -10.22 -1.44
CA ILE A 605 -16.44 -10.96 -2.01
C ILE A 605 -17.69 -10.14 -1.81
N HIS A 606 -18.42 -9.87 -2.88
CA HIS A 606 -19.62 -9.05 -2.80
C HIS A 606 -20.77 -9.83 -2.14
N PRO A 607 -21.46 -9.27 -1.12
CA PRO A 607 -22.41 -10.00 -0.28
C PRO A 607 -23.65 -10.50 -1.02
N LYS A 608 -24.07 -9.82 -2.10
CA LYS A 608 -25.28 -10.17 -2.86
C LYS A 608 -25.08 -11.18 -3.99
N ASP A 609 -24.06 -11.02 -4.83
CA ASP A 609 -23.85 -11.89 -6.01
C ASP A 609 -22.77 -12.95 -5.80
N GLY A 610 -21.98 -12.84 -4.72
CA GLY A 610 -20.90 -13.77 -4.36
C GLY A 610 -19.67 -13.69 -5.28
N ARG A 611 -19.54 -12.65 -6.10
CA ARG A 611 -18.40 -12.50 -7.02
C ARG A 611 -17.20 -11.87 -6.33
N LEU A 612 -16.00 -12.10 -6.89
CA LEU A 612 -14.76 -11.50 -6.41
C LEU A 612 -14.54 -10.14 -7.06
N TYR A 613 -14.40 -9.10 -6.24
CA TYR A 613 -14.04 -7.76 -6.68
C TYR A 613 -12.59 -7.48 -6.34
N LEU A 614 -11.88 -6.88 -7.27
CA LEU A 614 -10.46 -6.59 -7.17
C LEU A 614 -10.22 -5.11 -7.44
N THR A 615 -9.33 -4.50 -6.67
CA THR A 615 -8.89 -3.14 -6.90
C THR A 615 -7.40 -2.97 -6.64
N GLY A 616 -6.87 -1.90 -7.18
CA GLY A 616 -5.52 -1.46 -6.94
C GLY A 616 -5.18 -0.29 -7.84
N PHE A 617 -4.00 0.25 -7.58
CA PHE A 617 -3.41 1.29 -8.39
C PHE A 617 -1.94 0.95 -8.65
N GLU A 618 -1.41 1.46 -9.75
CA GLU A 618 0.01 1.48 -10.01
C GLU A 618 0.65 2.46 -9.03
N ILE A 619 1.41 1.88 -8.11
CA ILE A 619 2.33 2.64 -7.28
C ILE A 619 3.61 2.79 -8.11
N TRP A 620 4.28 1.66 -8.39
CA TRP A 620 5.47 1.57 -9.26
C TRP A 620 5.50 0.21 -9.96
N GLY A 621 6.02 0.15 -11.19
CA GLY A 621 6.48 -1.09 -11.80
C GLY A 621 5.39 -2.15 -11.95
N SER A 622 4.19 -1.76 -12.39
CA SER A 622 3.18 -2.71 -12.88
C SER A 622 3.29 -2.82 -14.40
N SER A 623 2.90 -3.96 -14.98
CA SER A 623 2.74 -4.15 -16.42
C SER A 623 1.36 -3.74 -16.93
N GLY A 624 0.47 -3.28 -16.05
CA GLY A 624 -0.82 -2.70 -16.43
C GLY A 624 -0.63 -1.42 -17.26
N ASP A 625 -1.62 -1.08 -18.08
CA ASP A 625 -1.62 0.09 -18.95
C ASP A 625 -2.35 1.31 -18.35
N ARG A 626 -2.98 1.16 -17.16
CA ARG A 626 -3.62 2.26 -16.44
C ARG A 626 -3.26 2.30 -14.94
N ILE A 627 -3.27 3.52 -14.41
CA ILE A 627 -2.88 3.82 -13.03
C ILE A 627 -3.81 3.21 -11.98
N SER A 628 -5.09 2.99 -12.23
CA SER A 628 -6.03 2.56 -11.19
C SER A 628 -7.20 1.81 -11.79
N GLY A 629 -7.83 0.91 -11.03
CA GLY A 629 -8.96 0.13 -11.53
C GLY A 629 -9.78 -0.58 -10.46
N LEU A 630 -11.04 -0.86 -10.83
CA LEU A 630 -11.95 -1.73 -10.09
C LEU A 630 -12.48 -2.78 -11.05
N PHE A 631 -12.42 -4.05 -10.65
CA PHE A 631 -12.78 -5.17 -11.51
C PHE A 631 -13.67 -6.16 -10.77
N ARG A 632 -14.61 -6.76 -11.49
CA ARG A 632 -15.43 -7.87 -11.00
C ARG A 632 -15.07 -9.15 -11.74
N VAL A 633 -14.49 -10.12 -11.04
CA VAL A 633 -14.19 -11.45 -11.58
C VAL A 633 -15.41 -12.35 -11.45
N ARG A 634 -15.77 -13.03 -12.54
CA ARG A 634 -16.90 -13.97 -12.57
C ARG A 634 -16.61 -15.21 -13.41
N PRO A 635 -17.22 -16.36 -13.07
CA PRO A 635 -17.26 -17.51 -13.96
C PRO A 635 -17.97 -17.18 -15.29
N THR A 636 -17.55 -17.83 -16.38
CA THR A 636 -18.19 -17.69 -17.70
C THR A 636 -19.23 -18.78 -17.99
N GLY A 637 -19.31 -19.80 -17.12
CA GLY A 637 -20.12 -21.00 -17.35
C GLY A 637 -19.39 -22.10 -18.15
N ARG A 638 -18.18 -21.83 -18.66
CA ARG A 638 -17.35 -22.86 -19.28
C ARG A 638 -16.88 -23.90 -18.26
N THR A 639 -16.74 -25.15 -18.70
CA THR A 639 -16.17 -26.22 -17.89
C THR A 639 -14.77 -25.82 -17.42
N SER A 640 -14.58 -25.80 -16.11
CA SER A 640 -13.30 -25.52 -15.49
C SER A 640 -12.52 -26.80 -15.27
N TRP A 641 -11.21 -26.70 -15.54
CA TRP A 641 -10.23 -27.76 -15.37
C TRP A 641 -9.14 -27.36 -14.38
N ILE A 642 -9.40 -26.33 -13.60
CA ILE A 642 -8.54 -25.92 -12.49
C ILE A 642 -8.51 -27.09 -11.49
N PRO A 643 -7.32 -27.58 -11.08
CA PRO A 643 -7.24 -28.65 -10.10
C PRO A 643 -8.02 -28.32 -8.81
N THR A 644 -8.65 -29.34 -8.23
CA THR A 644 -9.31 -29.24 -6.92
C THR A 644 -8.33 -29.56 -5.80
N GLN A 645 -7.34 -30.42 -6.06
CA GLN A 645 -6.26 -30.75 -5.12
C GLN A 645 -4.96 -31.00 -5.88
N LEU A 646 -3.86 -30.55 -5.28
CA LEU A 646 -2.49 -30.83 -5.69
C LEU A 646 -1.72 -31.37 -4.49
N ARG A 647 -1.06 -32.52 -4.65
CA ARG A 647 -0.24 -33.14 -3.60
C ARG A 647 1.05 -33.72 -4.18
N ALA A 648 2.16 -33.50 -3.50
CA ALA A 648 3.43 -34.14 -3.82
C ALA A 648 3.70 -35.29 -2.86
N SER A 649 4.45 -36.28 -3.33
CA SER A 649 4.80 -37.50 -2.60
C SER A 649 6.20 -37.98 -2.99
N ARG A 650 6.71 -38.96 -2.26
CA ARG A 650 8.01 -39.61 -2.55
C ARG A 650 8.08 -40.24 -3.95
N ARG A 651 6.95 -40.63 -4.54
CA ARG A 651 6.88 -41.28 -5.86
C ARG A 651 6.48 -40.33 -7.00
N GLY A 652 6.12 -39.09 -6.68
CA GLY A 652 5.67 -38.12 -7.68
C GLY A 652 4.50 -37.25 -7.21
N VAL A 653 3.69 -36.76 -8.15
CA VAL A 653 2.65 -35.75 -7.88
C VAL A 653 1.25 -36.25 -8.25
N LEU A 654 0.28 -35.94 -7.39
CA LEU A 654 -1.15 -36.19 -7.58
C LEU A 654 -1.85 -34.88 -7.95
N LEU A 655 -2.59 -34.90 -9.06
CA LEU A 655 -3.49 -33.84 -9.50
C LEU A 655 -4.92 -34.39 -9.48
N GLU A 656 -5.84 -33.69 -8.79
CA GLU A 656 -7.26 -34.02 -8.75
C GLU A 656 -8.10 -32.94 -9.44
N PHE A 657 -9.15 -33.37 -10.14
CA PHE A 657 -10.06 -32.53 -10.92
C PHE A 657 -11.52 -32.81 -10.56
N ASN A 658 -12.40 -31.87 -10.89
CA ASN A 658 -13.86 -32.05 -10.71
C ASN A 658 -14.49 -32.91 -11.82
N GLN A 659 -13.86 -32.97 -13.00
CA GLN A 659 -14.32 -33.70 -14.18
C GLN A 659 -13.37 -34.87 -14.53
N PRO A 660 -13.89 -35.96 -15.12
CA PRO A 660 -13.04 -37.04 -15.62
C PRO A 660 -12.18 -36.56 -16.79
N LEU A 661 -10.92 -36.98 -16.79
CA LEU A 661 -9.93 -36.71 -17.84
C LEU A 661 -10.04 -37.75 -18.96
N ALA A 662 -9.70 -37.37 -20.19
CA ALA A 662 -9.66 -38.30 -21.32
C ALA A 662 -8.47 -39.27 -21.17
N PRO A 663 -8.68 -40.59 -21.00
CA PRO A 663 -7.60 -41.52 -20.68
C PRO A 663 -6.46 -41.53 -21.70
N GLU A 664 -6.76 -41.47 -22.99
CA GLU A 664 -5.78 -41.49 -24.07
C GLU A 664 -4.84 -40.28 -24.03
N LEU A 665 -5.33 -39.12 -23.61
CA LEU A 665 -4.50 -37.91 -23.46
C LEU A 665 -3.82 -37.86 -22.09
N ALA A 666 -4.48 -38.38 -21.04
CA ALA A 666 -3.97 -38.29 -19.67
C ALA A 666 -2.78 -39.22 -19.45
N LEU A 667 -2.74 -40.36 -20.14
CA LEU A 667 -1.67 -41.34 -20.02
C LEU A 667 -0.46 -41.05 -20.92
N ASP A 668 -0.56 -40.07 -21.84
CA ASP A 668 0.54 -39.63 -22.71
C ASP A 668 1.56 -38.78 -21.94
N GLN A 669 2.72 -39.37 -21.66
CA GLN A 669 3.79 -38.72 -20.90
C GLN A 669 4.38 -37.49 -21.59
N SER A 670 4.29 -37.40 -22.92
CA SER A 670 4.82 -36.25 -23.70
C SER A 670 4.06 -34.94 -23.46
N ARG A 671 2.95 -35.01 -22.70
CA ARG A 671 2.13 -33.85 -22.33
C ARG A 671 2.56 -33.22 -21.00
N TYR A 672 3.56 -33.79 -20.33
CA TYR A 672 4.05 -33.36 -19.03
C TYR A 672 5.54 -33.04 -19.09
N SER A 673 5.95 -31.97 -18.42
CA SER A 673 7.36 -31.71 -18.11
C SER A 673 7.49 -31.22 -16.69
N VAL A 674 8.56 -31.63 -16.02
CA VAL A 674 8.80 -31.29 -14.62
C VAL A 674 10.23 -30.82 -14.45
N ASP A 675 10.39 -29.74 -13.69
CA ASP A 675 11.69 -29.20 -13.32
C ASP A 675 11.67 -28.67 -11.89
N ARG A 676 12.85 -28.65 -11.26
CA ARG A 676 13.03 -28.24 -9.87
C ARG A 676 14.23 -27.33 -9.69
N TRP A 677 14.19 -26.54 -8.62
CA TRP A 677 15.31 -25.72 -8.16
C TRP A 677 15.11 -25.24 -6.71
N ASN A 678 16.17 -24.69 -6.16
CA ASN A 678 16.28 -24.03 -4.87
C ASN A 678 16.63 -22.55 -5.04
N TYR A 679 16.52 -21.84 -3.92
CA TYR A 679 16.87 -20.44 -3.78
C TYR A 679 17.86 -20.26 -2.63
N GLN A 680 18.60 -19.17 -2.65
CA GLN A 680 19.44 -18.75 -1.54
C GLN A 680 18.79 -17.56 -0.82
N GLN A 681 18.42 -17.76 0.44
CA GLN A 681 17.87 -16.69 1.28
C GLN A 681 19.01 -15.87 1.89
N THR A 682 19.34 -14.75 1.25
CA THR A 682 20.47 -13.89 1.63
C THR A 682 20.06 -12.42 1.66
N HIS A 683 20.96 -11.52 2.06
CA HIS A 683 20.73 -10.09 2.00
C HIS A 683 20.64 -9.53 0.56
N ASN A 684 21.01 -10.30 -0.46
CA ASN A 684 20.84 -9.89 -1.86
C ASN A 684 19.37 -9.71 -2.21
N TYR A 685 19.08 -8.87 -3.20
CA TYR A 685 17.72 -8.63 -3.63
C TYR A 685 17.20 -9.83 -4.45
N GLY A 686 16.35 -10.67 -3.83
CA GLY A 686 15.88 -11.91 -4.44
C GLY A 686 16.97 -12.99 -4.51
N SER A 687 16.73 -14.00 -5.34
CA SER A 687 17.68 -15.10 -5.60
C SER A 687 17.62 -15.53 -7.06
N GLY A 688 18.75 -15.96 -7.62
CA GLY A 688 18.77 -16.81 -8.81
C GLY A 688 18.23 -18.21 -8.51
N ASN A 689 18.15 -19.05 -9.54
CA ASN A 689 17.76 -20.45 -9.37
C ASN A 689 19.02 -21.33 -9.21
N PHE A 690 18.97 -22.25 -8.26
CA PHE A 690 20.06 -23.19 -7.98
C PHE A 690 19.56 -24.63 -8.03
N LYS A 691 20.37 -25.54 -8.55
CA LYS A 691 20.11 -26.97 -8.48
C LYS A 691 20.21 -27.47 -7.03
N LEU A 692 19.83 -28.71 -6.77
CA LEU A 692 19.91 -29.27 -5.41
C LEU A 692 21.34 -29.38 -4.87
N ASP A 693 22.35 -29.45 -5.74
CA ASP A 693 23.77 -29.47 -5.38
C ASP A 693 24.35 -28.07 -5.07
N GLY A 694 23.56 -27.01 -5.29
CA GLY A 694 23.96 -25.62 -5.06
C GLY A 694 24.54 -24.91 -6.29
N GLU A 695 24.72 -25.60 -7.42
CA GLU A 695 25.16 -24.97 -8.66
C GLU A 695 24.03 -24.13 -9.29
N PRO A 696 24.33 -23.01 -9.97
CA PRO A 696 23.28 -22.24 -10.61
C PRO A 696 22.56 -23.02 -11.73
N GLY A 697 21.23 -22.93 -11.77
CA GLY A 697 20.40 -23.59 -12.77
C GLY A 697 19.11 -24.22 -12.23
N GLN A 698 18.41 -24.91 -13.12
CA GLN A 698 17.26 -25.77 -12.83
C GLN A 698 17.60 -27.21 -13.26
N GLU A 699 16.95 -28.19 -12.63
CA GLU A 699 17.10 -29.60 -12.97
C GLU A 699 15.79 -30.15 -13.53
N THR A 700 15.84 -30.83 -14.66
CA THR A 700 14.69 -31.59 -15.18
C THR A 700 14.46 -32.83 -14.32
N VAL A 701 13.21 -33.06 -13.94
CA VAL A 701 12.76 -34.26 -13.24
C VAL A 701 12.05 -35.16 -14.24
N SER A 702 12.53 -36.39 -14.41
CA SER A 702 11.97 -37.32 -15.39
C SER A 702 10.60 -37.82 -14.96
N VAL A 703 9.60 -37.63 -15.83
CA VAL A 703 8.31 -38.31 -15.76
C VAL A 703 8.50 -39.73 -16.26
N THR A 704 8.09 -40.72 -15.47
CA THR A 704 8.25 -42.16 -15.77
C THR A 704 6.93 -42.87 -16.00
N SER A 705 5.86 -42.37 -15.38
CA SER A 705 4.51 -42.88 -15.59
C SER A 705 3.47 -41.79 -15.41
N ALA A 706 2.34 -41.97 -16.09
CA ALA A 706 1.11 -41.25 -15.82
C ALA A 706 0.03 -42.30 -15.55
N LYS A 707 -0.59 -42.25 -14.37
CA LYS A 707 -1.67 -43.16 -13.97
C LYS A 707 -2.96 -42.38 -13.77
N LEU A 708 -4.08 -43.00 -14.11
CA LEU A 708 -5.41 -42.42 -13.93
C LEU A 708 -6.22 -43.26 -12.93
N SER A 709 -6.98 -42.60 -12.06
CA SER A 709 -7.94 -43.25 -11.17
C SER A 709 -9.10 -43.87 -11.95
N LYS A 710 -9.82 -44.81 -11.31
CA LYS A 710 -10.96 -45.51 -11.92
C LYS A 710 -12.09 -44.56 -12.37
N ASP A 711 -12.27 -43.46 -11.65
CA ASP A 711 -13.26 -42.42 -11.97
C ASP A 711 -12.75 -41.38 -13.00
N GLY A 712 -11.50 -41.49 -13.44
CA GLY A 712 -10.88 -40.56 -14.38
C GLY A 712 -10.53 -39.20 -13.79
N LYS A 713 -10.79 -38.94 -12.50
CA LYS A 713 -10.68 -37.58 -11.91
C LYS A 713 -9.35 -37.29 -11.24
N ARG A 714 -8.48 -38.29 -11.08
CA ARG A 714 -7.16 -38.14 -10.47
C ARG A 714 -6.09 -38.68 -11.39
N LEU A 715 -5.09 -37.84 -11.62
CA LEU A 715 -3.88 -38.14 -12.37
C LEU A 715 -2.71 -38.20 -11.39
N PHE A 716 -1.98 -39.31 -11.39
CA PHE A 716 -0.71 -39.42 -10.67
C PHE A 716 0.44 -39.50 -11.66
N LEU A 717 1.37 -38.55 -11.58
CA LEU A 717 2.59 -38.54 -12.37
C LEU A 717 3.71 -39.14 -11.53
N GLY A 718 4.27 -40.27 -11.96
CA GLY A 718 5.46 -40.89 -11.38
C GLY A 718 6.70 -40.11 -11.77
N LEU A 719 7.46 -39.63 -10.77
CA LEU A 719 8.61 -38.75 -10.98
C LEU A 719 9.86 -39.36 -10.33
N LEU A 720 10.94 -39.45 -11.10
CA LEU A 720 12.22 -39.95 -10.60
C LEU A 720 12.92 -38.96 -9.68
N ASP A 721 13.71 -39.48 -8.74
CA ASP A 721 14.58 -38.69 -7.85
C ASP A 721 13.84 -37.57 -7.09
N MET A 722 12.57 -37.76 -6.72
CA MET A 722 11.83 -36.79 -5.92
C MET A 722 12.58 -36.49 -4.61
N LYS A 723 12.90 -35.22 -4.39
CA LYS A 723 13.61 -34.68 -3.23
C LYS A 723 12.99 -33.35 -2.79
N PRO A 724 13.12 -32.96 -1.51
CA PRO A 724 12.75 -31.62 -1.07
C PRO A 724 13.43 -30.54 -1.91
N CYS A 725 12.67 -29.52 -2.27
CA CYS A 725 13.13 -28.37 -3.06
C CYS A 725 12.22 -27.17 -2.83
N HIS A 726 12.75 -25.96 -3.01
CA HIS A 726 11.94 -24.75 -2.86
C HIS A 726 10.88 -24.63 -3.94
N SER A 727 11.18 -25.06 -5.16
CA SER A 727 10.26 -25.01 -6.30
C SER A 727 10.33 -26.29 -7.11
N LEU A 728 9.17 -26.91 -7.36
CA LEU A 728 8.94 -27.93 -8.38
C LEU A 728 7.85 -27.41 -9.32
N ARG A 729 8.19 -27.18 -10.59
CA ARG A 729 7.21 -26.81 -11.62
C ARG A 729 6.76 -28.07 -12.33
N VAL A 730 5.45 -28.30 -12.36
CA VAL A 730 4.79 -29.31 -13.19
C VAL A 730 4.07 -28.57 -14.30
N THR A 731 4.61 -28.63 -15.51
CA THR A 731 3.98 -28.10 -16.71
C THR A 731 3.18 -29.20 -17.38
N TYR A 732 1.93 -28.92 -17.72
CA TYR A 732 1.06 -29.93 -18.32
C TYR A 732 0.16 -29.30 -19.38
N ARG A 733 -0.13 -30.06 -20.44
CA ARG A 733 -1.30 -29.80 -21.28
C ARG A 733 -2.45 -30.59 -20.68
N LEU A 734 -3.58 -29.95 -20.46
CA LEU A 734 -4.72 -30.68 -19.91
C LEU A 734 -5.21 -31.76 -20.90
N PRO A 735 -5.54 -32.97 -20.42
CA PRO A 735 -5.87 -34.11 -21.28
C PRO A 735 -7.36 -34.14 -21.67
N PHE A 736 -7.78 -33.20 -22.51
CA PHE A 736 -9.09 -33.24 -23.19
C PHE A 736 -9.00 -32.71 -24.61
N THR A 737 -9.91 -33.18 -25.47
CA THR A 737 -9.80 -33.13 -26.94
C THR A 737 -9.76 -31.73 -27.54
N ASP A 738 -10.31 -30.72 -26.85
CA ASP A 738 -10.47 -29.36 -27.39
C ASP A 738 -9.57 -28.31 -26.73
N ASN A 739 -8.68 -28.70 -25.81
CA ASN A 739 -7.79 -27.76 -25.14
C ASN A 739 -6.32 -27.99 -25.46
N THR A 740 -5.74 -26.95 -26.06
CA THR A 740 -4.32 -26.87 -26.39
C THR A 740 -3.54 -26.04 -25.37
N ALA A 741 -4.20 -25.49 -24.34
CA ALA A 741 -3.54 -24.69 -23.33
C ALA A 741 -2.49 -25.50 -22.55
N VAL A 742 -1.35 -24.85 -22.36
CA VAL A 742 -0.28 -25.31 -21.49
C VAL A 742 -0.45 -24.59 -20.16
N GLU A 743 -0.56 -25.35 -19.09
CA GLU A 743 -0.68 -24.87 -17.73
C GLU A 743 0.53 -25.26 -16.90
N SER A 744 0.67 -24.66 -15.73
CA SER A 744 1.73 -25.02 -14.78
C SER A 744 1.24 -24.92 -13.35
N ALA A 745 1.63 -25.91 -12.55
CA ALA A 745 1.53 -25.89 -11.10
C ALA A 745 2.93 -25.76 -10.50
N TYR A 746 3.05 -24.92 -9.47
CA TYR A 746 4.30 -24.66 -8.77
C TYR A 746 4.17 -25.12 -7.33
N PHE A 747 5.00 -26.08 -6.93
CA PHE A 747 5.00 -26.65 -5.58
C PHE A 747 6.24 -26.19 -4.81
N SER A 748 6.11 -26.05 -3.50
CA SER A 748 7.27 -26.05 -2.59
C SER A 748 7.23 -27.31 -1.75
N LEU A 749 8.39 -27.98 -1.65
CA LEU A 749 8.50 -29.33 -1.11
C LEU A 749 9.48 -29.33 0.05
N TRP A 750 8.95 -29.40 1.27
CA TRP A 750 9.75 -29.58 2.48
C TRP A 750 9.83 -31.06 2.86
N GLU A 751 8.71 -31.76 2.68
CA GLU A 751 8.58 -33.19 2.93
C GLU A 751 7.95 -33.91 1.73
N LEU A 752 8.20 -35.22 1.66
CA LEU A 752 7.70 -36.09 0.61
C LEU A 752 7.00 -37.29 1.25
N PRO A 753 5.72 -37.14 1.64
CA PRO A 753 4.96 -38.22 2.24
C PRO A 753 4.70 -39.34 1.23
N GLU A 754 4.22 -40.48 1.71
CA GLU A 754 3.67 -41.52 0.85
C GLU A 754 2.18 -41.27 0.59
N ILE A 755 1.76 -41.52 -0.65
CA ILE A 755 0.35 -41.50 -1.04
C ILE A 755 -0.01 -42.92 -1.45
N ASP A 756 -0.96 -43.52 -0.74
CA ASP A 756 -1.60 -44.78 -1.12
C ASP A 756 -2.61 -44.53 -2.23
N LEU A 757 -2.28 -44.92 -3.46
CA LEU A 757 -3.09 -44.70 -4.65
C LEU A 757 -4.37 -45.54 -4.62
N THR A 758 -4.38 -46.71 -3.99
CA THR A 758 -5.62 -47.51 -3.87
C THR A 758 -6.67 -46.77 -3.05
N LYS A 759 -6.26 -46.11 -1.95
CA LYS A 759 -7.12 -45.22 -1.16
C LYS A 759 -7.58 -43.97 -1.91
N LYS A 760 -6.86 -43.58 -2.98
CA LYS A 760 -7.24 -42.50 -3.89
C LYS A 760 -8.05 -42.97 -5.11
N GLY A 761 -8.43 -44.25 -5.16
CA GLY A 761 -9.31 -44.80 -6.20
C GLY A 761 -8.59 -45.27 -7.47
N PHE A 762 -7.28 -45.52 -7.40
CA PHE A 762 -6.53 -46.15 -8.49
C PHE A 762 -6.74 -47.67 -8.48
N ALA A 763 -6.37 -48.34 -9.59
CA ALA A 763 -6.50 -49.79 -9.72
C ALA A 763 -5.61 -50.55 -8.73
N ASP A 764 -4.41 -50.03 -8.51
CA ASP A 764 -3.34 -50.58 -7.70
C ASP A 764 -2.42 -49.45 -7.20
N ASP A 765 -1.53 -49.76 -6.27
CA ASP A 765 -0.56 -48.83 -5.69
C ASP A 765 0.81 -48.84 -6.40
N GLU A 766 0.95 -49.49 -7.55
CA GLU A 766 2.23 -49.60 -8.24
C GLU A 766 2.53 -48.32 -9.01
N VAL A 767 3.78 -47.84 -9.01
CA VAL A 767 4.22 -46.70 -9.83
C VAL A 767 5.46 -47.18 -10.57
N ASP A 768 5.44 -47.10 -11.90
CA ASP A 768 6.63 -47.41 -12.69
C ASP A 768 7.66 -46.30 -12.46
N MET A 769 8.80 -46.69 -11.89
CA MET A 769 9.95 -45.83 -11.58
C MET A 769 11.16 -46.22 -12.43
N ILE A 770 10.96 -46.95 -13.53
CA ILE A 770 12.02 -47.35 -14.44
C ILE A 770 12.05 -46.36 -15.61
N TRP A 771 13.23 -45.79 -15.87
CA TRP A 771 13.41 -44.89 -17.00
C TRP A 771 13.47 -45.67 -18.31
N ASN A 772 12.35 -45.72 -19.03
CA ASN A 772 12.24 -46.39 -20.32
C ASN A 772 12.36 -45.37 -21.48
N SER A 773 13.61 -45.05 -21.83
CA SER A 773 14.04 -44.34 -23.05
C SER A 773 13.94 -42.79 -23.06
N PRO A 774 14.91 -42.08 -23.66
CA PRO A 774 14.91 -40.63 -23.72
C PRO A 774 13.91 -40.14 -24.76
N LEU A 775 12.96 -39.30 -24.34
CA LEU A 775 12.35 -38.34 -25.25
C LEU A 775 13.41 -37.27 -25.61
N THR A 776 14.41 -37.64 -26.42
CA THR A 776 15.18 -36.66 -27.18
C THR A 776 14.28 -36.13 -28.29
N SER A 777 13.43 -35.16 -27.99
CA SER A 777 13.44 -34.00 -28.86
C SER A 777 14.56 -33.12 -28.33
N THR A 778 15.71 -33.14 -29.00
CA THR A 778 16.54 -31.95 -29.03
C THR A 778 15.62 -30.85 -29.52
N GLY A 779 15.06 -30.05 -28.61
CA GLY A 779 14.29 -28.87 -28.99
C GLY A 779 15.10 -28.15 -30.05
N GLU A 780 14.46 -27.78 -31.16
CA GLU A 780 15.11 -27.00 -32.21
C GLU A 780 15.95 -25.91 -31.54
N MET A 781 17.22 -25.76 -31.94
CA MET A 781 18.00 -24.62 -31.50
C MET A 781 17.22 -23.37 -31.90
N ILE A 782 16.63 -22.70 -30.91
CA ILE A 782 15.90 -21.47 -31.12
C ILE A 782 16.93 -20.41 -31.43
N GLU A 783 17.00 -20.00 -32.69
CA GLU A 783 17.89 -18.94 -33.14
C GLU A 783 17.55 -17.62 -32.41
N PRO A 784 18.53 -17.02 -31.71
CA PRO A 784 18.29 -15.76 -31.02
C PRO A 784 17.85 -14.65 -31.97
N SER A 785 16.84 -13.87 -31.58
CA SER A 785 16.37 -12.74 -32.38
C SER A 785 15.93 -11.56 -31.52
N ALA A 786 15.99 -10.34 -32.08
CA ALA A 786 15.53 -9.14 -31.39
C ALA A 786 14.01 -9.18 -31.07
N ALA A 787 13.21 -9.84 -31.91
CA ALA A 787 11.77 -10.02 -31.67
C ALA A 787 11.53 -10.93 -30.46
N LEU A 788 12.23 -12.08 -30.40
CA LEU A 788 12.21 -12.96 -29.23
C LEU A 788 12.75 -12.24 -27.99
N GLY A 789 13.77 -11.40 -28.12
CA GLY A 789 14.30 -10.63 -26.99
C GLY A 789 13.31 -9.63 -26.43
N LYS A 790 12.51 -8.99 -27.30
CA LYS A 790 11.39 -8.14 -26.88
C LYS A 790 10.34 -8.95 -26.14
N GLU A 791 9.94 -10.10 -26.66
CA GLU A 791 8.96 -10.98 -26.01
C GLU A 791 9.45 -11.48 -24.64
N VAL A 792 10.68 -12.01 -24.57
CA VAL A 792 11.32 -12.48 -23.34
C VAL A 792 11.38 -11.33 -22.32
N SER A 793 11.79 -10.13 -22.74
CA SER A 793 11.90 -8.98 -21.84
C SER A 793 10.54 -8.48 -21.30
N ILE A 794 9.44 -8.66 -22.04
CA ILE A 794 8.07 -8.41 -21.55
C ILE A 794 7.64 -9.52 -20.60
N ARG A 795 7.80 -10.78 -21.01
CA ARG A 795 7.38 -11.97 -20.24
C ARG A 795 8.03 -12.03 -18.87
N TYR A 796 9.32 -11.68 -18.79
CA TYR A 796 10.08 -11.64 -17.54
C TYR A 796 10.03 -10.25 -16.87
N GLY A 797 9.25 -9.30 -17.39
CA GLY A 797 9.04 -7.99 -16.77
C GLY A 797 10.26 -7.05 -16.80
N CYS A 798 11.32 -7.36 -17.56
CA CYS A 798 12.51 -6.52 -17.67
C CYS A 798 12.17 -5.09 -18.15
N VAL A 799 11.20 -4.96 -19.04
CA VAL A 799 10.78 -3.65 -19.60
C VAL A 799 10.03 -2.77 -18.59
N ALA A 800 9.56 -3.32 -17.46
CA ALA A 800 8.95 -2.52 -16.39
C ALA A 800 9.98 -1.67 -15.64
N CYS A 801 11.25 -2.08 -15.66
CA CYS A 801 12.35 -1.36 -15.04
C CYS A 801 13.24 -0.66 -16.08
N HIS A 802 13.43 -1.23 -17.26
CA HIS A 802 14.33 -0.75 -18.30
C HIS A 802 13.57 -0.13 -19.48
N ALA A 803 13.60 1.20 -19.60
CA ALA A 803 13.00 1.90 -20.74
C ALA A 803 13.65 1.51 -22.08
N THR A 804 12.85 1.42 -23.14
CA THR A 804 13.29 0.96 -24.47
C THR A 804 13.17 2.02 -25.56
N ASP A 805 12.66 3.22 -25.25
CA ASP A 805 12.21 4.23 -26.22
C ASP A 805 12.78 5.66 -26.00
N LYS A 806 13.52 5.94 -24.91
CA LYS A 806 14.11 7.28 -24.58
C LYS A 806 15.59 7.52 -24.94
N SER A 807 16.04 8.77 -25.06
CA SER A 807 17.42 9.15 -25.39
C SER A 807 18.42 8.97 -24.21
N ASP A 808 19.42 8.10 -24.41
CA ASP A 808 20.62 7.75 -23.59
C ASP A 808 21.54 8.89 -23.05
N THR A 809 21.04 10.11 -22.84
CA THR A 809 21.87 11.21 -22.29
C THR A 809 21.22 11.95 -21.13
N SER A 810 20.08 11.47 -20.63
CA SER A 810 19.55 12.00 -19.38
C SER A 810 20.23 11.28 -18.22
N PRO A 811 20.69 11.99 -17.16
CA PRO A 811 20.91 11.33 -15.87
C PRO A 811 19.63 10.57 -15.47
N PRO A 812 19.65 9.66 -14.46
CA PRO A 812 18.38 9.26 -13.85
C PRO A 812 17.58 10.55 -13.62
N SER A 813 16.32 10.60 -14.08
CA SER A 813 15.50 11.75 -13.75
C SER A 813 15.55 11.86 -12.22
N THR A 814 16.08 12.95 -11.71
CA THR A 814 15.87 13.33 -10.32
C THR A 814 14.40 13.70 -10.21
N THR A 815 13.53 12.69 -10.09
CA THR A 815 12.13 12.81 -9.65
C THR A 815 11.24 13.84 -10.36
N LEU A 816 11.61 14.35 -11.54
CA LEU A 816 10.89 15.46 -12.19
C LEU A 816 11.02 15.33 -13.72
N GLY A 817 9.89 15.09 -14.37
CA GLY A 817 9.70 15.16 -15.81
C GLY A 817 8.20 15.00 -16.07
N GLY A 818 7.60 15.96 -16.77
CA GLY A 818 6.14 16.12 -16.91
C GLY A 818 5.39 14.98 -17.63
N PRO A 819 4.11 15.19 -17.97
CA PRO A 819 3.24 14.14 -18.49
C PRO A 819 3.75 13.58 -19.80
N GLY A 820 3.76 12.25 -19.89
CA GLY A 820 4.42 11.48 -20.94
C GLY A 820 5.84 10.99 -20.58
N ALA A 821 6.38 11.33 -19.40
CA ALA A 821 7.65 10.77 -18.95
C ALA A 821 7.48 9.38 -18.29
N GLU A 822 7.61 8.32 -19.08
CA GLU A 822 7.76 6.92 -18.62
C GLU A 822 8.97 6.74 -17.66
N ILE A 823 8.77 6.09 -16.51
CA ILE A 823 9.77 6.03 -15.44
C ILE A 823 10.57 4.74 -15.52
N ALA A 824 11.88 4.86 -15.77
CA ALA A 824 12.82 3.75 -15.70
C ALA A 824 13.51 3.75 -14.33
N VAL A 825 13.28 2.72 -13.53
CA VAL A 825 13.99 2.47 -12.26
C VAL A 825 15.26 1.64 -12.44
N GLY A 826 15.50 1.11 -13.65
CA GLY A 826 16.75 0.50 -14.11
C GLY A 826 17.33 1.27 -15.33
N PRO A 827 18.60 1.05 -15.71
CA PRO A 827 19.22 1.75 -16.83
C PRO A 827 18.43 1.60 -18.13
N SER A 828 18.21 2.69 -18.87
CA SER A 828 17.61 2.65 -20.21
C SER A 828 18.39 1.71 -21.14
N TRP A 829 17.68 0.90 -21.91
CA TRP A 829 18.27 0.02 -22.93
C TRP A 829 18.50 0.72 -24.27
N LYS A 830 17.88 1.88 -24.49
CA LYS A 830 18.07 2.62 -25.75
C LYS A 830 19.44 3.28 -25.80
N ARG A 831 20.17 3.01 -26.88
CA ARG A 831 21.61 3.31 -27.10
C ARG A 831 22.57 2.78 -26.03
N LEU A 832 22.10 1.91 -25.13
CA LEU A 832 22.92 1.27 -24.11
C LEU A 832 24.11 0.52 -24.74
N TRP A 833 23.88 -0.21 -25.82
CA TRP A 833 24.93 -0.94 -26.51
C TRP A 833 26.05 -0.02 -26.98
N GLY A 834 27.26 -0.21 -26.45
CA GLY A 834 28.44 0.59 -26.74
C GLY A 834 28.59 1.88 -25.93
N SER A 835 27.69 2.17 -24.99
CA SER A 835 27.76 3.36 -24.12
C SER A 835 28.83 3.22 -23.01
N LYS A 836 29.40 4.33 -22.54
CA LYS A 836 30.25 4.35 -21.33
C LYS A 836 29.38 4.14 -20.09
N ARG A 837 29.85 3.34 -19.11
CA ARG A 837 29.16 3.15 -17.83
C ARG A 837 30.12 3.37 -16.66
N GLU A 838 29.65 4.11 -15.66
CA GLU A 838 30.31 4.32 -14.38
C GLU A 838 29.54 3.55 -13.30
N PHE A 839 30.26 2.97 -12.36
CA PHE A 839 29.72 2.09 -11.34
C PHE A 839 29.89 2.69 -9.94
N THR A 840 29.10 2.19 -9.01
CA THR A 840 29.00 2.71 -7.64
C THR A 840 30.28 2.56 -6.82
N ASP A 841 31.15 1.63 -7.21
CA ASP A 841 32.47 1.42 -6.62
C ASP A 841 33.54 2.38 -7.17
N GLY A 842 33.16 3.29 -8.07
CA GLY A 842 34.06 4.25 -8.74
C GLY A 842 34.73 3.70 -10.00
N SER A 843 34.52 2.43 -10.36
CA SER A 843 35.03 1.85 -11.61
C SER A 843 34.18 2.25 -12.83
N PHE A 844 34.70 2.04 -14.04
CA PHE A 844 33.96 2.32 -15.27
C PHE A 844 34.33 1.38 -16.42
N ILE A 845 33.41 1.20 -17.37
CA ILE A 845 33.67 0.58 -18.68
C ILE A 845 33.48 1.61 -19.80
N LYS A 846 34.29 1.49 -20.85
CA LYS A 846 34.20 2.38 -22.02
C LYS A 846 33.02 2.06 -22.93
N ASN A 847 32.68 0.77 -23.05
CA ASN A 847 31.61 0.28 -23.91
C ASN A 847 30.81 -0.77 -23.12
N ALA A 848 29.50 -0.57 -22.97
CA ALA A 848 28.57 -1.58 -22.54
C ALA A 848 28.40 -2.61 -23.67
N ASP A 849 29.13 -3.71 -23.54
CA ASP A 849 29.20 -4.79 -24.50
C ASP A 849 28.44 -6.02 -24.01
N GLU A 850 28.52 -7.10 -24.79
CA GLU A 850 27.90 -8.38 -24.47
C GLU A 850 28.32 -8.94 -23.10
N ILE A 851 29.61 -8.81 -22.75
CA ILE A 851 30.13 -9.33 -21.49
C ILE A 851 29.48 -8.59 -20.33
N TYR A 852 29.46 -7.26 -20.38
CA TYR A 852 28.83 -6.44 -19.36
C TYR A 852 27.32 -6.70 -19.25
N LEU A 853 26.61 -6.79 -20.39
CA LEU A 853 25.16 -6.99 -20.37
C LEU A 853 24.79 -8.40 -19.88
N ARG A 854 25.53 -9.44 -20.27
CA ARG A 854 25.36 -10.79 -19.73
C ARG A 854 25.64 -10.82 -18.23
N GLU A 855 26.73 -10.20 -17.79
CA GLU A 855 27.04 -10.07 -16.36
C GLU A 855 25.91 -9.32 -15.63
N SER A 856 25.38 -8.23 -16.19
CA SER A 856 24.29 -7.48 -15.55
C SER A 856 22.98 -8.28 -15.47
N ILE A 857 22.71 -9.16 -16.43
CA ILE A 857 21.55 -10.05 -16.42
C ILE A 857 21.73 -11.18 -15.40
N LEU A 858 22.91 -11.76 -15.34
CA LEU A 858 23.20 -12.96 -14.54
C LEU A 858 23.64 -12.63 -13.11
N ASP A 859 24.34 -11.52 -12.90
CA ASP A 859 24.90 -11.04 -11.63
C ASP A 859 24.79 -9.51 -11.53
N PRO A 860 23.56 -8.95 -11.48
CA PRO A 860 23.32 -7.51 -11.48
C PRO A 860 23.94 -6.76 -10.31
N GLY A 861 24.19 -7.44 -9.18
CA GLY A 861 24.77 -6.83 -7.98
C GLY A 861 26.28 -6.61 -8.08
N ARG A 862 26.96 -7.26 -9.04
CA ARG A 862 28.42 -7.21 -9.19
C ARG A 862 28.93 -5.83 -9.58
N ARG A 863 28.25 -5.16 -10.51
CA ARG A 863 28.58 -3.82 -10.99
C ARG A 863 27.32 -3.02 -11.21
N VAL A 864 26.89 -2.32 -10.16
CA VAL A 864 25.71 -1.46 -10.19
C VAL A 864 26.07 -0.12 -10.82
N ALA A 865 25.34 0.29 -11.85
CA ALA A 865 25.53 1.58 -12.49
C ALA A 865 25.16 2.73 -11.54
N VAL A 866 25.98 3.80 -11.51
CA VAL A 866 25.72 4.99 -10.67
C VAL A 866 24.32 5.54 -10.96
N GLY A 867 23.55 5.80 -9.89
CA GLY A 867 22.17 6.29 -9.97
C GLY A 867 21.10 5.20 -9.98
N TYR A 868 21.49 3.93 -10.06
CA TYR A 868 20.57 2.77 -10.05
C TYR A 868 20.77 1.86 -8.82
N GLU A 869 21.36 2.40 -7.75
CA GLU A 869 21.53 1.71 -6.48
C GLU A 869 20.16 1.34 -5.89
N ALA A 870 20.00 0.10 -5.40
CA ALA A 870 18.75 -0.34 -4.79
C ALA A 870 18.32 0.54 -3.61
N GLU A 871 19.28 1.15 -2.91
CA GLU A 871 19.07 2.12 -1.83
C GLU A 871 18.47 3.45 -2.35
N LYS A 872 18.80 3.86 -3.59
CA LYS A 872 18.28 5.09 -4.22
C LYS A 872 16.98 4.86 -4.98
N THR A 873 16.91 3.80 -5.79
CA THR A 873 15.73 3.47 -6.62
C THR A 873 14.64 2.77 -5.82
N GLY A 874 15.00 2.16 -4.68
CA GLY A 874 14.12 1.33 -3.87
C GLY A 874 13.77 -0.03 -4.48
N VAL A 875 14.40 -0.42 -5.59
CA VAL A 875 14.21 -1.70 -6.30
C VAL A 875 15.57 -2.17 -6.83
N GLY A 876 15.98 -3.42 -6.53
CA GLY A 876 17.18 -4.04 -7.10
C GLY A 876 16.84 -4.89 -8.31
N MET A 877 17.76 -5.01 -9.28
CA MET A 877 17.60 -5.96 -10.38
C MET A 877 17.86 -7.39 -9.85
N PRO A 878 16.91 -8.32 -10.01
CA PRO A 878 17.10 -9.72 -9.63
C PRO A 878 18.05 -10.41 -10.62
N SER A 879 18.79 -11.41 -10.12
CA SER A 879 19.61 -12.28 -10.97
C SER A 879 18.72 -13.18 -11.84
N TYR A 880 19.03 -13.26 -13.14
CA TYR A 880 18.42 -14.21 -14.06
C TYR A 880 19.28 -15.45 -14.32
N LEU A 881 20.30 -15.67 -13.48
CA LEU A 881 21.14 -16.85 -13.56
C LEU A 881 20.31 -18.11 -13.31
N GLY A 882 20.34 -19.03 -14.27
CA GLY A 882 19.52 -20.24 -14.25
C GLY A 882 18.01 -19.99 -14.45
N VAL A 883 17.59 -18.75 -14.69
CA VAL A 883 16.20 -18.38 -15.00
C VAL A 883 16.00 -18.26 -16.51
N LEU A 884 16.88 -17.50 -17.18
CA LEU A 884 16.89 -17.38 -18.63
C LEU A 884 17.79 -18.45 -19.25
N LYS A 885 17.38 -18.99 -20.40
CA LYS A 885 18.22 -19.85 -21.24
C LYS A 885 19.20 -18.99 -22.07
N ASP A 886 20.33 -19.55 -22.49
CA ASP A 886 21.35 -18.81 -23.25
C ASP A 886 20.78 -18.11 -24.50
N HIS A 887 19.94 -18.80 -25.29
CA HIS A 887 19.32 -18.19 -26.47
C HIS A 887 18.34 -17.06 -26.14
N GLU A 888 17.73 -17.06 -24.95
CA GLU A 888 16.84 -16.00 -24.49
C GLU A 888 17.65 -14.77 -24.04
N ILE A 889 18.78 -15.00 -23.36
CA ILE A 889 19.75 -13.95 -23.03
C ILE A 889 20.28 -13.32 -24.32
N ASP A 890 20.67 -14.14 -25.29
CA ASP A 890 21.18 -13.69 -26.59
C ASP A 890 20.14 -12.89 -27.35
N SER A 891 18.89 -13.31 -27.28
CA SER A 891 17.77 -12.59 -27.86
C SER A 891 17.57 -11.22 -27.19
N ILE A 892 17.64 -11.14 -25.86
CA ILE A 892 17.57 -9.86 -25.13
C ILE A 892 18.73 -8.94 -25.54
N LEU A 893 19.95 -9.46 -25.66
CA LEU A 893 21.11 -8.68 -26.12
C LEU A 893 20.92 -8.14 -27.54
N LEU A 894 20.40 -8.97 -28.45
CA LEU A 894 20.04 -8.55 -29.80
C LEU A 894 18.96 -7.47 -29.80
N TYR A 895 17.98 -7.58 -28.89
CA TYR A 895 16.96 -6.57 -28.72
C TYR A 895 17.57 -5.24 -28.22
N ILE A 896 18.36 -5.25 -27.14
CA ILE A 896 19.08 -4.06 -26.63
C ILE A 896 19.92 -3.41 -27.74
N LYS A 897 20.64 -4.22 -28.52
CA LYS A 897 21.44 -3.76 -29.65
C LYS A 897 20.59 -3.13 -30.75
N SER A 898 19.39 -3.67 -31.00
CA SER A 898 18.45 -3.11 -31.99
C SER A 898 17.94 -1.73 -31.59
N LEU A 899 17.79 -1.46 -30.29
CA LEU A 899 17.35 -0.16 -29.76
C LEU A 899 18.38 0.97 -29.95
N GLY A 900 19.62 0.63 -30.32
CA GLY A 900 20.66 1.59 -30.68
C GLY A 900 20.66 2.06 -32.14
N LYS A 901 19.89 1.40 -33.03
CA LYS A 901 19.89 1.70 -34.47
C LYS A 901 18.59 2.39 -34.92
N ASN A 902 18.59 3.72 -34.87
CA ASN A 902 17.90 4.56 -35.85
C ASN A 902 18.72 5.83 -36.04
N GLY A 903 19.41 5.89 -37.18
CA GLY A 903 20.36 6.93 -37.56
C GLY A 903 21.30 6.43 -38.66
N GLY A 904 20.72 5.98 -39.78
CA GLY A 904 21.47 5.80 -41.02
C GLY A 904 21.54 7.11 -41.78
N LYS A 905 22.77 7.56 -42.03
CA LYS A 905 23.20 8.70 -42.87
C LYS A 905 22.89 10.10 -42.36
#